data_AF-A0A182N0A1-F1
#
_entry.id   AF-A0A182N0A1-F1
#
_cell.length_a   1.000
_cell.length_b   1.000
_cell.length_c   1.000
_cell.angle_alpha   90.00
_cell.angle_beta   90.00
_cell.angle_gamma   90.00
#
_symmetry.space_group_name_H-M   'P 1'
#
loop_
_entity.id
_entity.type
_entity.pdbx_description
1 polymer ?
#
loop_
_entity_poly.entity_id
_entity_poly.type
_entity_poly.pdbx_seq_one_letter_code
_entity_poly.pdbx_strand_id
1 'polypeptide(L)'
;LLAIAAAIAIGGIDGQFLAFDQHATECALYVNGPGKSSAFDYNLNLFRGTIAPLHADPTTCITYDAINQAYLDARKRIRVSQPKGDWKTEDIATVGELLLDISIQLARTYGLSYEEIEKGLPSIDTAKTLIREVCPAFLSGVECRPGKYRRVDGLCNNLKHPTWGAAMTPFQRLIGPLYADGINAPRISITGHDLPLSRVVSRTIHPDEGYHDHAGTVFVIAWGQFMDHDFTLTATPLDPINRNDPEECCKRPPHLKHPYCNEIRVPDDDYFYRLFNVKCIDFVRGFPSPRPGCRLGSRQQFNTLTSVIDGNTIYGVNEKFTRKLRTGYNGLLRMNPVFAEYGLKDLLPLKLDVPDEGCTRPNKSMFCFEAGEIRVNEQLVLTCMHTLLAREHNRVATELGKINPHWDDETTFQEARRINIAIIQHITYNEFLPILLGKEVMEKFGLLTQKEGYWDGYDETVNPAIIDSFASAAFRFGHSLLPTAVERWSKAHKFIASKRLSDLIRRPYDLYRAGVYDEYLMGLMNQVAQAMDDSITQEVTNHLFKKEGARFGMDLVSFNMQRGREFGVPGYMEFRKFCGLPASDNFEELFGSMPNETVRRYESIFEHPADVDLWSGGVSERSLPGSMLGPTFACIIATQFSYVRRGDRFWYELPNQPSSFTPEQLQEIRKAKLARLICDNTDLIDTVQIYPMVLPDHEINPRVPCKSGILPSIDLTKWADYGHETHSPNQYQFLNELPETIGFKNGSSVGSTVSSSSRPALLGRNRIVPKRSTAAGPSGTCSVPCPRTTSRMEPLAGLRTVYRRTSPGRRISATAKSGTGGTNVRVCGSVSGCSSRASNSMLSAGRQSYETSRSSVSTSLNFGVSPARTTLSEQAIHSMQSPSSRWNSSASGSSVGPVRNASATASTHRRMSSGALCITRSYATRTADGSCASNRASTSSPSSARRAGHRCTCCAISAYGRKPHSAWKSVNAMASSGFALAMLNTLRRKGSRLSSACVPPIIPTGSARTASSSPTPSRFTLAGPFT
;
A
#
# COMPACT_ATOMS: atom_id res chain seq x y z
N LEU A 1 -1.05 -3.36 -70.52
CA LEU A 1 -0.98 -4.84 -70.38
C LEU A 1 0.24 -5.43 -71.10
N LEU A 2 0.40 -5.30 -72.43
CA LEU A 2 1.59 -5.84 -73.13
C LEU A 2 2.95 -5.30 -72.63
N ALA A 3 3.01 -4.05 -72.14
CA ALA A 3 4.25 -3.44 -71.63
C ALA A 3 4.77 -3.99 -70.28
N ILE A 4 3.98 -4.79 -69.54
CA ILE A 4 4.40 -5.34 -68.24
C ILE A 4 5.13 -6.69 -68.41
N ALA A 5 4.83 -7.44 -69.48
CA ALA A 5 5.43 -8.74 -69.75
C ALA A 5 6.95 -8.69 -70.04
N ALA A 6 7.47 -7.54 -70.48
CA ALA A 6 8.89 -7.39 -70.83
C ALA A 6 9.82 -7.27 -69.60
N ALA A 7 9.30 -6.87 -68.43
CA ALA A 7 10.12 -6.56 -67.25
C ALA A 7 10.51 -7.80 -66.41
N ILE A 8 9.97 -8.99 -66.73
CA ILE A 8 10.15 -10.22 -65.93
C ILE A 8 11.21 -11.15 -66.57
N ALA A 9 11.65 -10.89 -67.80
CA ALA A 9 12.45 -11.83 -68.60
C ALA A 9 13.97 -11.63 -68.55
N ILE A 10 14.48 -10.50 -68.04
CA ILE A 10 15.93 -10.19 -68.04
C ILE A 10 16.34 -9.59 -66.68
N GLY A 11 16.70 -10.46 -65.75
CA GLY A 11 17.19 -10.12 -64.42
C GLY A 11 17.50 -11.39 -63.64
N GLY A 12 18.77 -11.79 -63.58
CA GLY A 12 19.18 -13.05 -62.96
C GLY A 12 18.92 -13.05 -61.45
N ILE A 13 18.30 -14.12 -60.95
CA ILE A 13 18.19 -14.38 -59.51
C ILE A 13 19.51 -15.03 -59.06
N ASP A 14 20.53 -14.21 -58.81
CA ASP A 14 21.72 -14.68 -58.09
C ASP A 14 21.32 -15.05 -56.65
N GLY A 15 21.61 -16.29 -56.28
CA GLY A 15 21.10 -16.92 -55.06
C GLY A 15 21.78 -16.43 -53.79
N GLN A 16 21.43 -15.24 -53.30
CA GLN A 16 21.67 -14.88 -51.90
C GLN A 16 20.71 -15.66 -51.00
N PHE A 17 21.08 -16.91 -50.70
CA PHE A 17 20.55 -17.63 -49.55
C PHE A 17 20.75 -16.78 -48.30
N LEU A 18 19.66 -16.44 -47.61
CA LEU A 18 19.72 -15.76 -46.32
C LEU A 18 20.44 -16.69 -45.32
N ALA A 19 21.55 -16.20 -44.75
CA ALA A 19 22.34 -16.94 -43.77
C ALA A 19 21.58 -17.02 -42.44
N PHE A 20 20.69 -18.01 -42.33
CA PHE A 20 19.77 -18.19 -41.21
C PHE A 20 19.83 -19.59 -40.59
N ASP A 21 20.98 -20.27 -40.66
CA ASP A 21 21.17 -21.59 -40.04
C ASP A 21 22.60 -21.82 -39.49
N GLN A 22 22.90 -21.22 -38.34
CA GLN A 22 24.01 -21.61 -37.44
C GLN A 22 23.67 -21.52 -35.93
N HIS A 23 22.48 -21.01 -35.56
CA HIS A 23 22.04 -20.88 -34.16
C HIS A 23 20.82 -21.76 -33.80
N ALA A 24 20.16 -22.42 -34.75
CA ALA A 24 18.94 -23.22 -34.52
C ALA A 24 19.16 -24.35 -33.49
N THR A 25 20.35 -24.96 -33.52
CA THR A 25 20.78 -26.03 -32.61
C THR A 25 21.49 -25.54 -31.34
N GLU A 26 21.60 -24.22 -31.11
CA GLU A 26 22.26 -23.69 -29.92
C GLU A 26 21.42 -23.99 -28.66
N CYS A 27 22.07 -24.47 -27.61
CA CYS A 27 21.42 -24.79 -26.35
C CYS A 27 21.15 -23.51 -25.52
N ALA A 28 19.90 -23.32 -25.11
CA ALA A 28 19.45 -22.20 -24.28
C ALA A 28 19.52 -22.51 -22.78
N LEU A 29 19.27 -23.77 -22.40
CA LEU A 29 19.40 -24.25 -21.02
C LEU A 29 19.76 -25.75 -21.00
N TYR A 30 20.78 -26.11 -20.23
CA TYR A 30 21.10 -27.50 -19.90
C TYR A 30 20.37 -27.91 -18.60
N VAL A 31 19.69 -29.04 -18.65
CA VAL A 31 18.85 -29.64 -17.59
C VAL A 31 19.53 -30.93 -17.13
N ASN A 32 19.69 -31.12 -15.82
CA ASN A 32 20.54 -32.21 -15.31
C ASN A 32 19.74 -33.51 -15.09
N GLY A 33 20.19 -34.58 -15.74
CA GLY A 33 19.56 -35.90 -15.74
C GLY A 33 18.74 -36.20 -17.01
N PRO A 34 18.26 -37.44 -17.14
CA PRO A 34 17.41 -37.86 -18.25
C PRO A 34 16.08 -37.10 -18.22
N GLY A 35 15.60 -36.68 -19.39
CA GLY A 35 14.35 -35.92 -19.54
C GLY A 35 13.17 -36.63 -18.85
N LYS A 36 12.53 -35.93 -17.92
CA LYS A 36 11.48 -36.51 -17.07
C LYS A 36 10.13 -36.38 -17.79
N SER A 37 9.41 -37.49 -17.89
CA SER A 37 8.07 -37.56 -18.50
C SER A 37 7.09 -36.56 -17.88
N SER A 38 6.16 -36.06 -18.69
CA SER A 38 5.11 -35.10 -18.33
C SER A 38 4.00 -35.65 -17.42
N ALA A 39 4.18 -36.86 -16.89
CA ALA A 39 3.21 -37.56 -16.04
C ALA A 39 3.25 -37.05 -14.58
N PHE A 40 2.15 -36.42 -14.15
CA PHE A 40 1.92 -36.03 -12.76
C PHE A 40 1.31 -37.19 -11.97
N ASP A 41 1.97 -37.63 -10.89
CA ASP A 41 1.45 -38.67 -9.99
C ASP A 41 0.61 -38.01 -8.88
N TYR A 42 -0.71 -38.01 -9.07
CA TYR A 42 -1.69 -37.45 -8.13
C TYR A 42 -1.69 -38.09 -6.74
N ASN A 43 -1.03 -39.24 -6.54
CA ASN A 43 -0.90 -39.88 -5.22
C ASN A 43 0.34 -39.39 -4.45
N LEU A 44 1.26 -38.69 -5.13
CA LEU A 44 2.55 -38.26 -4.58
C LEU A 44 2.83 -36.75 -4.79
N ASN A 45 1.94 -36.02 -5.49
CA ASN A 45 2.11 -34.62 -5.89
C ASN A 45 3.47 -34.32 -6.55
N LEU A 46 3.97 -35.26 -7.35
CA LEU A 46 5.26 -35.19 -8.01
C LEU A 46 5.18 -35.59 -9.49
N PHE A 47 5.94 -34.92 -10.33
CA PHE A 47 6.19 -35.36 -11.71
C PHE A 47 7.13 -36.57 -11.68
N ARG A 48 6.61 -37.76 -11.99
CA ARG A 48 7.41 -38.99 -12.05
C ARG A 48 7.84 -39.23 -13.49
N GLY A 49 9.08 -38.86 -13.79
CA GLY A 49 9.76 -39.33 -14.98
C GLY A 49 9.85 -40.86 -14.98
N THR A 50 9.31 -41.50 -16.02
CA THR A 50 9.54 -42.91 -16.29
C THR A 50 11.02 -43.14 -16.57
N ILE A 51 11.54 -44.30 -16.17
CA ILE A 51 12.94 -44.67 -16.34
C ILE A 51 13.27 -44.73 -17.84
N ALA A 52 14.07 -43.77 -18.31
CA ALA A 52 14.66 -43.83 -19.65
C ALA A 52 15.67 -45.00 -19.73
N PRO A 53 15.98 -45.52 -20.93
CA PRO A 53 16.98 -46.58 -21.10
C PRO A 53 18.34 -46.21 -20.51
N LEU A 54 19.18 -47.21 -20.18
CA LEU A 54 20.50 -47.05 -19.55
C LEU A 54 21.54 -46.24 -20.36
N HIS A 55 21.17 -45.68 -21.50
CA HIS A 55 22.02 -44.86 -22.39
C HIS A 55 21.29 -43.58 -22.85
N ALA A 56 20.59 -42.89 -21.94
CA ALA A 56 20.19 -41.50 -22.14
C ALA A 56 21.34 -40.55 -21.76
N ASP A 57 21.54 -39.48 -22.51
CA ASP A 57 22.55 -38.45 -22.20
C ASP A 57 22.29 -37.83 -20.81
N PRO A 58 23.34 -37.54 -20.01
CA PRO A 58 23.17 -37.08 -18.63
C PRO A 58 22.70 -35.62 -18.54
N THR A 59 22.67 -34.89 -19.65
CA THR A 59 22.21 -33.49 -19.73
C THR A 59 21.20 -33.33 -20.85
N THR A 60 19.94 -33.05 -20.51
CA THR A 60 18.91 -32.74 -21.50
C THR A 60 19.01 -31.27 -21.91
N CYS A 61 19.01 -30.96 -23.20
CA CYS A 61 19.07 -29.58 -23.69
C CYS A 61 17.68 -29.03 -24.06
N ILE A 62 17.38 -27.82 -23.59
CA ILE A 62 16.33 -26.96 -24.18
C ILE A 62 17.02 -26.02 -25.18
N THR A 63 16.69 -26.14 -26.46
CA THR A 63 17.22 -25.26 -27.53
C THR A 63 16.40 -23.97 -27.67
N TYR A 64 16.96 -22.95 -28.32
CA TYR A 64 16.19 -21.75 -28.69
C TYR A 64 15.00 -22.10 -29.60
N ASP A 65 15.14 -23.11 -30.47
CA ASP A 65 14.04 -23.60 -31.31
C ASP A 65 12.90 -24.25 -30.51
N ALA A 66 13.19 -25.00 -29.45
CA ALA A 66 12.14 -25.54 -28.57
C ALA A 66 11.33 -24.41 -27.90
N ILE A 67 12.00 -23.31 -27.53
CA ILE A 67 11.34 -22.11 -26.97
C ILE A 67 10.54 -21.38 -28.07
N ASN A 68 11.06 -21.28 -29.29
CA ASN A 68 10.35 -20.70 -30.43
C ASN A 68 9.07 -21.49 -30.79
N GLN A 69 9.11 -22.84 -30.75
CA GLN A 69 7.91 -23.67 -30.96
C GLN A 69 6.89 -23.47 -29.83
N ALA A 70 7.32 -23.49 -28.56
CA ALA A 70 6.43 -23.22 -27.42
C ALA A 70 5.79 -21.82 -27.50
N TYR A 71 6.53 -20.80 -27.97
CA TYR A 71 6.01 -19.48 -28.29
C TYR A 71 4.94 -19.53 -29.38
N LEU A 72 5.19 -20.19 -30.50
CA LEU A 72 4.22 -20.33 -31.59
C LEU A 72 2.94 -21.05 -31.13
N ASP A 73 3.06 -22.08 -30.28
CA ASP A 73 1.92 -22.78 -29.68
C ASP A 73 1.15 -21.94 -28.65
N ALA A 74 1.85 -21.12 -27.85
CA ALA A 74 1.21 -20.17 -26.95
C ALA A 74 0.44 -19.09 -27.74
N ARG A 75 1.02 -18.56 -28.83
CA ARG A 75 0.41 -17.54 -29.71
C ARG A 75 -0.85 -18.01 -30.42
N LYS A 76 -1.06 -19.33 -30.62
CA LYS A 76 -2.33 -19.90 -31.14
C LYS A 76 -3.52 -19.65 -30.21
N ARG A 77 -3.27 -19.43 -28.91
CA ARG A 77 -4.31 -19.24 -27.87
C ARG A 77 -4.27 -17.88 -27.15
N ILE A 78 -3.09 -17.25 -27.02
CA ILE A 78 -2.90 -15.98 -26.30
C ILE A 78 -2.71 -14.81 -27.28
N ARG A 79 -3.67 -13.89 -27.26
CA ARG A 79 -3.68 -12.66 -28.07
C ARG A 79 -2.93 -11.54 -27.34
N VAL A 80 -1.60 -11.55 -27.46
CA VAL A 80 -0.74 -10.50 -26.93
C VAL A 80 -1.06 -9.13 -27.55
N SER A 81 -1.25 -8.12 -26.70
CA SER A 81 -1.37 -6.72 -27.08
C SER A 81 -0.05 -6.14 -27.61
N GLN A 82 -0.14 -5.27 -28.61
CA GLN A 82 0.93 -4.36 -29.01
C GLN A 82 0.36 -2.93 -29.10
N PRO A 83 0.32 -2.18 -27.99
CA PRO A 83 -0.23 -0.82 -27.98
C PRO A 83 0.64 0.15 -28.77
N LYS A 84 0.00 1.12 -29.46
CA LYS A 84 0.68 2.19 -30.21
C LYS A 84 1.06 3.41 -29.35
N GLY A 85 1.12 3.24 -28.04
CA GLY A 85 1.35 4.28 -27.03
C GLY A 85 1.58 3.65 -25.66
N ASP A 86 1.30 4.39 -24.60
CA ASP A 86 1.43 3.94 -23.20
C ASP A 86 0.84 2.53 -22.98
N TRP A 87 1.66 1.63 -22.43
CA TRP A 87 1.24 0.29 -22.05
C TRP A 87 0.29 0.34 -20.86
N LYS A 88 -0.86 -0.32 -20.95
CA LYS A 88 -1.76 -0.50 -19.80
C LYS A 88 -1.44 -1.79 -19.03
N THR A 89 -1.94 -1.85 -17.80
CA THR A 89 -1.95 -3.05 -16.96
C THR A 89 -2.45 -4.27 -17.72
N GLU A 90 -3.55 -4.16 -18.46
CA GLU A 90 -4.12 -5.27 -19.23
C GLU A 90 -3.24 -5.66 -20.45
N ASP A 91 -2.57 -4.70 -21.10
CA ASP A 91 -1.68 -5.01 -22.22
C ASP A 91 -0.45 -5.82 -21.75
N ILE A 92 0.16 -5.38 -20.65
CA ILE A 92 1.32 -6.04 -20.01
C ILE A 92 0.94 -7.46 -19.54
N ALA A 93 -0.28 -7.63 -19.01
CA ALA A 93 -0.78 -8.92 -18.58
C ALA A 93 -0.79 -9.96 -19.72
N THR A 94 -1.17 -9.57 -20.95
CA THR A 94 -1.15 -10.51 -22.09
C THR A 94 0.25 -10.99 -22.47
N VAL A 95 1.30 -10.21 -22.20
CA VAL A 95 2.71 -10.64 -22.36
C VAL A 95 3.06 -11.62 -21.24
N GLY A 96 2.71 -11.31 -19.99
CA GLY A 96 2.92 -12.20 -18.85
C GLY A 96 2.19 -13.54 -18.97
N GLU A 97 0.98 -13.55 -19.54
CA GLU A 97 0.23 -14.77 -19.87
C GLU A 97 1.01 -15.65 -20.85
N LEU A 98 1.53 -15.06 -21.93
CA LEU A 98 2.30 -15.80 -22.94
C LEU A 98 3.56 -16.42 -22.32
N LEU A 99 4.33 -15.64 -21.55
CA LEU A 99 5.56 -16.11 -20.93
C LEU A 99 5.31 -17.22 -19.89
N LEU A 100 4.23 -17.11 -19.12
CA LEU A 100 3.83 -18.13 -18.16
C LEU A 100 3.37 -19.41 -18.88
N ASP A 101 2.61 -19.30 -19.96
CA ASP A 101 2.18 -20.46 -20.76
C ASP A 101 3.37 -21.17 -21.43
N ILE A 102 4.32 -20.43 -22.02
CA ILE A 102 5.59 -20.98 -22.54
C ILE A 102 6.36 -21.70 -21.42
N SER A 103 6.45 -21.10 -20.24
CA SER A 103 7.14 -21.68 -19.09
C SER A 103 6.46 -22.97 -18.61
N ILE A 104 5.12 -23.02 -18.60
CA ILE A 104 4.33 -24.24 -18.28
C ILE A 104 4.55 -25.32 -19.34
N GLN A 105 4.61 -24.97 -20.62
CA GLN A 105 4.91 -25.92 -21.70
C GLN A 105 6.30 -26.54 -21.52
N LEU A 106 7.34 -25.72 -21.35
CA LEU A 106 8.72 -26.20 -21.17
C LEU A 106 8.86 -27.04 -19.89
N ALA A 107 8.30 -26.58 -18.76
CA ALA A 107 8.31 -27.31 -17.50
C ALA A 107 7.70 -28.71 -17.62
N ARG A 108 6.60 -28.86 -18.36
CA ARG A 108 5.93 -30.16 -18.58
C ARG A 108 6.64 -31.04 -19.61
N THR A 109 7.13 -30.47 -20.72
CA THR A 109 7.76 -31.23 -21.80
C THR A 109 9.11 -31.82 -21.39
N TYR A 110 9.87 -31.12 -20.56
CA TYR A 110 11.19 -31.57 -20.06
C TYR A 110 11.14 -32.13 -18.62
N GLY A 111 9.98 -32.02 -17.95
CA GLY A 111 9.75 -32.47 -16.57
C GLY A 111 10.65 -31.76 -15.55
N LEU A 112 10.75 -30.43 -15.69
CA LEU A 112 11.67 -29.60 -14.91
C LEU A 112 11.34 -29.64 -13.41
N SER A 113 12.38 -29.72 -12.58
CA SER A 113 12.26 -29.55 -11.14
C SER A 113 12.01 -28.09 -10.75
N TYR A 114 11.63 -27.88 -9.50
CA TYR A 114 11.44 -26.55 -8.91
C TYR A 114 12.66 -25.62 -9.12
N GLU A 115 13.89 -26.13 -8.93
CA GLU A 115 15.09 -25.33 -9.12
C GLU A 115 15.35 -24.98 -10.60
N GLU A 116 15.01 -25.89 -11.51
CA GLU A 116 15.10 -25.65 -12.96
C GLU A 116 14.02 -24.66 -13.44
N ILE A 117 12.87 -24.56 -12.76
CA ILE A 117 11.82 -23.55 -13.01
C ILE A 117 12.20 -22.17 -12.43
N GLU A 118 12.72 -22.09 -11.20
CA GLU A 118 13.02 -20.82 -10.52
C GLU A 118 14.40 -20.23 -10.82
N LYS A 119 15.39 -21.05 -11.20
CA LYS A 119 16.76 -20.61 -11.51
C LYS A 119 17.15 -20.86 -12.97
N GLY A 120 16.71 -21.98 -13.54
CA GLY A 120 17.01 -22.36 -14.93
C GLY A 120 16.26 -21.52 -15.96
N LEU A 121 14.91 -21.56 -15.96
CA LEU A 121 14.11 -20.79 -16.94
C LEU A 121 14.41 -19.28 -16.96
N PRO A 122 14.67 -18.59 -15.82
CA PRO A 122 15.04 -17.17 -15.85
C PRO A 122 16.46 -16.88 -16.34
N SER A 123 17.35 -17.87 -16.50
CA SER A 123 18.70 -17.66 -17.03
C SER A 123 18.77 -17.65 -18.57
N ILE A 124 17.70 -18.08 -19.23
CA ILE A 124 17.59 -18.14 -20.69
C ILE A 124 17.66 -16.73 -21.30
N ASP A 125 18.49 -16.56 -22.34
CA ASP A 125 18.53 -15.33 -23.15
C ASP A 125 17.36 -15.29 -24.15
N THR A 126 16.25 -14.72 -23.71
CA THR A 126 15.03 -14.54 -24.49
C THR A 126 15.20 -13.58 -25.69
N ALA A 127 16.27 -12.78 -25.77
CA ALA A 127 16.54 -11.91 -26.93
C ALA A 127 16.95 -12.69 -28.20
N LYS A 128 17.39 -13.95 -28.04
CA LYS A 128 17.64 -14.90 -29.14
C LYS A 128 16.38 -15.60 -29.67
N THR A 129 15.22 -15.39 -29.04
CA THR A 129 13.95 -16.06 -29.40
C THR A 129 12.92 -15.09 -29.97
N LEU A 130 11.84 -15.62 -30.54
CA LEU A 130 10.68 -14.84 -30.99
C LEU A 130 9.99 -14.03 -29.86
N ILE A 131 10.25 -14.33 -28.58
CA ILE A 131 9.74 -13.55 -27.43
C ILE A 131 10.15 -12.07 -27.51
N ARG A 132 11.30 -11.76 -28.13
CA ARG A 132 11.76 -10.38 -28.33
C ARG A 132 10.77 -9.48 -29.07
N GLU A 133 9.92 -10.05 -29.93
CA GLU A 133 8.94 -9.33 -30.76
C GLU A 133 7.74 -8.81 -29.96
N VAL A 134 7.49 -9.40 -28.78
CA VAL A 134 6.39 -9.02 -27.88
C VAL A 134 6.86 -8.39 -26.58
N CYS A 135 8.18 -8.30 -26.36
CA CYS A 135 8.73 -7.78 -25.11
C CYS A 135 8.62 -6.24 -25.04
N PRO A 136 7.97 -5.66 -24.02
CA PRO A 136 7.89 -4.21 -23.87
C PRO A 136 9.29 -3.58 -23.76
N ALA A 137 9.59 -2.57 -24.57
CA ALA A 137 10.91 -1.96 -24.65
C ALA A 137 11.43 -1.43 -23.30
N PHE A 138 10.53 -1.01 -22.41
CA PHE A 138 10.88 -0.55 -21.06
C PHE A 138 11.42 -1.66 -20.12
N LEU A 139 11.29 -2.93 -20.51
CA LEU A 139 11.82 -4.08 -19.79
C LEU A 139 13.12 -4.65 -20.36
N SER A 140 13.54 -4.21 -21.56
CA SER A 140 14.62 -4.86 -22.34
C SER A 140 15.63 -3.91 -23.01
N GLY A 141 15.33 -2.62 -23.14
CA GLY A 141 16.16 -1.67 -23.91
C GLY A 141 16.12 -0.22 -23.39
N VAL A 142 16.32 -0.03 -22.08
CA VAL A 142 16.33 1.31 -21.45
C VAL A 142 17.77 1.78 -21.23
N GLU A 143 18.17 2.85 -21.92
CA GLU A 143 19.37 3.62 -21.56
C GLU A 143 19.06 4.64 -20.47
N CYS A 144 19.94 4.74 -19.47
CA CYS A 144 19.80 5.68 -18.36
C CYS A 144 20.90 6.73 -18.34
N ARG A 145 20.52 7.98 -18.04
CA ARG A 145 21.46 9.10 -17.82
C ARG A 145 21.23 9.68 -16.42
N PRO A 146 22.29 10.03 -15.67
CA PRO A 146 22.15 10.73 -14.40
C PRO A 146 21.39 12.06 -14.57
N GLY A 147 20.53 12.39 -13.61
CA GLY A 147 19.70 13.60 -13.65
C GLY A 147 19.16 13.98 -12.26
N LYS A 148 18.82 15.27 -12.10
CA LYS A 148 18.43 15.89 -10.82
C LYS A 148 17.07 15.40 -10.27
N TYR A 149 16.14 15.07 -11.15
CA TYR A 149 14.75 14.73 -10.78
C TYR A 149 14.41 13.27 -11.05
N ARG A 150 13.53 12.70 -10.21
CA ARG A 150 12.98 11.35 -10.37
C ARG A 150 12.07 11.31 -11.59
N ARG A 151 12.26 10.34 -12.49
CA ARG A 151 11.23 10.01 -13.48
C ARG A 151 9.94 9.62 -12.75
N VAL A 152 8.79 9.94 -13.35
CA VAL A 152 7.47 9.63 -12.78
C VAL A 152 7.19 8.12 -12.79
N ASP A 153 7.70 7.39 -13.78
CA ASP A 153 7.58 5.93 -13.91
C ASP A 153 8.59 5.13 -13.06
N GLY A 154 9.45 5.79 -12.29
CA GLY A 154 10.49 5.18 -11.46
C GLY A 154 11.64 4.52 -12.23
N LEU A 155 11.63 4.53 -13.57
CA LEU A 155 12.75 4.01 -14.37
C LEU A 155 14.03 4.81 -14.10
N CYS A 156 15.17 4.15 -14.30
CA CYS A 156 16.49 4.74 -14.10
C CYS A 156 16.76 5.25 -12.67
N ASN A 157 16.06 4.75 -11.65
CA ASN A 157 16.50 4.94 -10.27
C ASN A 157 17.89 4.32 -10.12
N ASN A 158 17.98 2.99 -10.26
CA ASN A 158 19.25 2.32 -10.51
C ASN A 158 19.70 2.54 -11.97
N LEU A 159 20.97 2.85 -12.20
CA LEU A 159 21.53 3.14 -13.54
C LEU A 159 22.04 1.89 -14.28
N LYS A 160 22.36 0.81 -13.55
CA LYS A 160 22.80 -0.48 -14.12
C LYS A 160 21.64 -1.44 -14.37
N HIS A 161 20.57 -1.29 -13.60
CA HIS A 161 19.35 -2.08 -13.69
C HIS A 161 18.14 -1.14 -13.80
N PRO A 162 17.86 -0.58 -15.00
CA PRO A 162 16.91 0.52 -15.21
C PRO A 162 15.48 0.30 -14.65
N THR A 163 15.05 -0.95 -14.53
CA THR A 163 13.73 -1.36 -14.04
C THR A 163 13.64 -1.49 -12.51
N TRP A 164 14.77 -1.46 -11.80
CA TRP A 164 14.78 -1.58 -10.33
C TRP A 164 14.20 -0.31 -9.70
N GLY A 165 13.04 -0.45 -9.07
CA GLY A 165 12.26 0.65 -8.50
C GLY A 165 11.11 1.18 -9.39
N ALA A 166 11.03 0.75 -10.65
CA ALA A 166 10.07 1.27 -11.61
C ALA A 166 8.66 0.68 -11.46
N ALA A 167 7.66 1.40 -12.00
CA ALA A 167 6.30 0.90 -12.10
C ALA A 167 6.18 -0.19 -13.20
N MET A 168 5.12 -1.00 -13.11
CA MET A 168 4.82 -2.10 -14.05
C MET A 168 5.86 -3.23 -14.08
N THR A 169 6.59 -3.44 -12.97
CA THR A 169 7.61 -4.50 -12.81
C THR A 169 7.16 -5.56 -11.80
N PRO A 170 7.68 -6.80 -11.88
CA PRO A 170 7.34 -7.86 -10.92
C PRO A 170 7.73 -7.51 -9.47
N PHE A 171 6.94 -7.97 -8.50
CA PHE A 171 7.34 -7.97 -7.10
C PHE A 171 8.59 -8.84 -6.91
N GLN A 172 9.59 -8.36 -6.15
CA GLN A 172 10.73 -9.16 -5.71
C GLN A 172 10.26 -10.29 -4.79
N ARG A 173 11.00 -11.40 -4.70
CA ARG A 173 10.76 -12.45 -3.70
C ARG A 173 11.97 -12.59 -2.77
N LEU A 174 11.72 -12.77 -1.46
CA LEU A 174 12.78 -13.11 -0.48
C LEU A 174 13.06 -14.61 -0.42
N ILE A 175 12.01 -15.40 -0.57
CA ILE A 175 12.01 -16.87 -0.61
C ILE A 175 11.37 -17.26 -1.95
N GLY A 176 11.80 -18.38 -2.55
CA GLY A 176 11.17 -18.89 -3.77
C GLY A 176 9.66 -19.16 -3.55
N PRO A 177 8.83 -19.07 -4.60
CA PRO A 177 7.39 -19.27 -4.47
C PRO A 177 7.04 -20.72 -4.15
N LEU A 178 5.92 -20.93 -3.46
CA LEU A 178 5.33 -22.25 -3.20
C LEU A 178 3.95 -22.35 -3.87
N TYR A 179 3.96 -22.80 -5.13
CA TYR A 179 2.77 -23.14 -5.92
C TYR A 179 2.54 -24.66 -5.90
N ALA A 180 1.28 -25.10 -5.90
CA ALA A 180 0.92 -26.52 -5.79
C ALA A 180 1.34 -27.37 -7.01
N ASP A 181 1.48 -26.75 -8.19
CA ASP A 181 2.01 -27.35 -9.41
C ASP A 181 3.47 -26.92 -9.70
N GLY A 182 4.13 -26.28 -8.71
CA GLY A 182 5.46 -25.72 -8.82
C GLY A 182 5.58 -24.45 -9.67
N ILE A 183 4.51 -23.92 -10.27
CA ILE A 183 4.63 -22.84 -11.28
C ILE A 183 3.50 -21.80 -11.31
N ASN A 184 2.27 -22.13 -10.91
CA ASN A 184 1.11 -21.24 -11.07
C ASN A 184 -0.10 -21.52 -10.15
N ALA A 185 -0.36 -22.77 -9.77
CA ALA A 185 -1.53 -23.15 -8.97
C ALA A 185 -1.40 -22.66 -7.51
N PRO A 186 -2.46 -22.07 -6.91
CA PRO A 186 -2.42 -21.58 -5.52
C PRO A 186 -1.93 -22.63 -4.51
N ARG A 187 -1.30 -22.17 -3.43
CA ARG A 187 -0.72 -23.04 -2.38
C ARG A 187 -1.76 -24.00 -1.77
N ILE A 188 -1.37 -25.26 -1.60
CA ILE A 188 -2.08 -26.33 -0.86
C ILE A 188 -1.34 -26.67 0.44
N SER A 189 -1.87 -27.60 1.26
CA SER A 189 -1.17 -28.09 2.46
C SER A 189 0.07 -28.91 2.10
N ILE A 190 1.07 -28.90 2.98
CA ILE A 190 2.24 -29.79 2.88
C ILE A 190 1.86 -31.29 2.92
N THR A 191 0.68 -31.66 3.42
CA THR A 191 0.17 -33.03 3.40
C THR A 191 -0.37 -33.44 2.02
N GLY A 192 -0.54 -32.47 1.11
CA GLY A 192 -1.10 -32.66 -0.23
C GLY A 192 -2.62 -32.45 -0.32
N HIS A 193 -3.28 -32.05 0.77
CA HIS A 193 -4.70 -31.70 0.80
C HIS A 193 -4.96 -30.18 0.63
N ASP A 194 -6.21 -29.79 0.37
CA ASP A 194 -6.60 -28.38 0.29
C ASP A 194 -6.35 -27.66 1.63
N LEU A 195 -5.77 -26.44 1.59
CA LEU A 195 -5.68 -25.60 2.78
C LEU A 195 -7.08 -25.23 3.31
N PRO A 196 -7.26 -25.06 4.64
CA PRO A 196 -8.51 -24.58 5.22
C PRO A 196 -8.99 -23.30 4.52
N LEU A 197 -10.28 -23.25 4.15
CA LEU A 197 -10.84 -22.10 3.44
C LEU A 197 -10.48 -20.79 4.15
N SER A 198 -10.10 -19.75 3.42
CA SER A 198 -9.65 -18.49 4.05
C SER A 198 -10.70 -17.87 4.98
N ARG A 199 -12.00 -18.10 4.70
CA ARG A 199 -13.10 -17.73 5.60
C ARG A 199 -13.21 -18.57 6.88
N VAL A 200 -12.78 -19.83 6.86
CA VAL A 200 -12.62 -20.63 8.08
C VAL A 200 -11.46 -20.08 8.91
N VAL A 201 -10.33 -19.72 8.29
CA VAL A 201 -9.21 -19.06 8.99
C VAL A 201 -9.65 -17.73 9.60
N SER A 202 -10.33 -16.86 8.84
CA SER A 202 -10.86 -15.60 9.37
C SER A 202 -11.81 -15.80 10.55
N ARG A 203 -12.86 -16.63 10.41
CA ARG A 203 -13.88 -16.75 11.47
C ARG A 203 -13.40 -17.46 12.74
N THR A 204 -12.34 -18.28 12.66
CA THR A 204 -11.85 -19.10 13.77
C THR A 204 -10.61 -18.51 14.44
N ILE A 205 -9.67 -17.95 13.67
CA ILE A 205 -8.45 -17.33 14.20
C ILE A 205 -8.68 -15.85 14.50
N HIS A 206 -9.49 -15.17 13.67
CA HIS A 206 -9.62 -13.70 13.64
C HIS A 206 -11.05 -13.16 13.90
N PRO A 207 -11.71 -13.55 15.01
CA PRO A 207 -12.95 -12.92 15.46
C PRO A 207 -12.73 -11.48 15.96
N ASP A 208 -13.82 -10.76 16.23
CA ASP A 208 -13.80 -9.43 16.86
C ASP A 208 -14.11 -9.60 18.35
N GLU A 209 -13.07 -9.77 19.17
CA GLU A 209 -13.21 -10.12 20.60
C GLU A 209 -12.99 -8.92 21.54
N GLY A 210 -12.65 -7.75 21.01
CA GLY A 210 -12.84 -6.44 21.66
C GLY A 210 -11.93 -6.10 22.83
N TYR A 211 -10.99 -6.97 23.20
CA TYR A 211 -9.92 -6.69 24.17
C TYR A 211 -8.61 -6.45 23.41
N HIS A 212 -8.06 -5.24 23.52
CA HIS A 212 -6.86 -4.81 22.80
C HIS A 212 -5.97 -3.96 23.71
N ASP A 213 -4.65 -4.17 23.64
CA ASP A 213 -3.67 -3.22 24.16
C ASP A 213 -3.58 -1.97 23.28
N HIS A 214 -2.93 -0.91 23.76
CA HIS A 214 -2.94 0.42 23.12
C HIS A 214 -1.52 1.00 22.96
N ALA A 215 -1.02 1.04 21.73
CA ALA A 215 0.35 1.49 21.42
C ALA A 215 0.45 2.84 20.67
N GLY A 216 -0.65 3.36 20.10
CA GLY A 216 -0.62 4.57 19.29
C GLY A 216 -2.00 5.15 18.96
N THR A 217 -2.00 6.26 18.23
CA THR A 217 -3.23 6.88 17.70
C THR A 217 -3.60 6.27 16.36
N VAL A 218 -4.85 6.47 15.91
CA VAL A 218 -5.32 6.05 14.58
C VAL A 218 -4.50 6.70 13.44
N PHE A 219 -3.78 7.80 13.71
CA PHE A 219 -2.83 8.40 12.77
C PHE A 219 -1.72 7.44 12.31
N VAL A 220 -1.28 6.49 13.16
CA VAL A 220 -0.28 5.49 12.73
C VAL A 220 -0.82 4.61 11.59
N ILE A 221 -2.12 4.31 11.61
CA ILE A 221 -2.80 3.53 10.57
C ILE A 221 -2.95 4.37 9.29
N ALA A 222 -3.34 5.64 9.43
CA ALA A 222 -3.51 6.54 8.29
C ALA A 222 -2.18 6.82 7.56
N TRP A 223 -1.07 6.96 8.29
CA TRP A 223 0.26 7.05 7.68
C TRP A 223 0.69 5.71 7.08
N GLY A 224 0.46 4.59 7.76
CA GLY A 224 0.77 3.25 7.23
C GLY A 224 0.04 2.91 5.93
N GLN A 225 -1.25 3.21 5.84
CA GLN A 225 -2.03 3.02 4.62
C GLN A 225 -1.55 3.96 3.50
N PHE A 226 -1.26 5.23 3.81
CA PHE A 226 -0.69 6.16 2.83
C PHE A 226 0.65 5.65 2.28
N MET A 227 1.52 5.08 3.12
CA MET A 227 2.79 4.50 2.68
C MET A 227 2.62 3.17 1.91
N ASP A 228 1.66 2.31 2.25
CA ASP A 228 1.33 1.12 1.44
C ASP A 228 0.92 1.55 0.02
N HIS A 229 0.13 2.61 -0.06
CA HIS A 229 -0.34 3.18 -1.32
C HIS A 229 0.74 3.95 -2.09
N ASP A 230 1.90 4.27 -1.49
CA ASP A 230 3.08 4.77 -2.22
C ASP A 230 4.00 3.62 -2.68
N PHE A 231 3.85 2.41 -2.11
CA PHE A 231 4.67 1.25 -2.44
C PHE A 231 4.00 0.27 -3.39
N THR A 232 2.75 -0.13 -3.18
CA THR A 232 2.20 -1.34 -3.79
C THR A 232 0.75 -1.21 -4.25
N LEU A 233 0.51 -1.53 -5.53
CA LEU A 233 -0.79 -1.91 -6.06
C LEU A 233 -0.62 -3.13 -6.97
N THR A 234 -1.27 -4.24 -6.62
CA THR A 234 -1.25 -5.46 -7.44
C THR A 234 -2.07 -5.26 -8.71
N ALA A 235 -1.47 -5.52 -9.87
CA ALA A 235 -2.17 -5.58 -11.14
C ALA A 235 -3.28 -6.64 -11.14
N THR A 236 -4.54 -6.26 -11.32
CA THR A 236 -5.72 -7.17 -11.38
C THR A 236 -6.64 -6.83 -12.56
N PRO A 237 -7.49 -7.77 -13.01
CA PRO A 237 -8.60 -7.46 -13.91
C PRO A 237 -9.57 -6.47 -13.24
N LEU A 238 -9.98 -5.42 -13.98
CA LEU A 238 -10.90 -4.38 -13.54
C LEU A 238 -12.13 -4.30 -14.43
N ASP A 239 -13.27 -3.93 -13.86
CA ASP A 239 -14.52 -3.69 -14.59
C ASP A 239 -14.33 -2.73 -15.79
N PRO A 240 -14.92 -3.03 -16.97
CA PRO A 240 -14.67 -2.25 -18.19
C PRO A 240 -15.40 -0.89 -18.23
N ILE A 241 -16.32 -0.61 -17.30
CA ILE A 241 -17.13 0.60 -17.22
C ILE A 241 -16.71 1.48 -16.04
N ASN A 242 -16.67 0.91 -14.84
CA ASN A 242 -16.42 1.63 -13.59
C ASN A 242 -15.01 1.41 -13.02
N ARG A 243 -14.22 0.50 -13.59
CA ARG A 243 -12.81 0.23 -13.26
C ARG A 243 -12.52 -0.21 -11.82
N ASN A 244 -13.54 -0.61 -11.05
CA ASN A 244 -13.35 -1.28 -9.76
C ASN A 244 -13.15 -2.80 -9.95
N ASP A 245 -12.96 -3.51 -8.85
CA ASP A 245 -12.90 -4.98 -8.79
C ASP A 245 -14.18 -5.64 -9.36
N PRO A 246 -14.07 -6.66 -10.24
CA PRO A 246 -15.23 -7.25 -10.91
C PRO A 246 -15.97 -8.31 -10.08
N GLU A 247 -17.26 -8.09 -9.80
CA GLU A 247 -18.16 -9.00 -9.05
C GLU A 247 -18.73 -10.17 -9.89
N GLU A 248 -17.89 -10.81 -10.71
CA GLU A 248 -18.32 -11.78 -11.73
C GLU A 248 -18.08 -13.26 -11.38
N CYS A 249 -17.29 -13.57 -10.35
CA CYS A 249 -16.78 -14.92 -10.09
C CYS A 249 -17.77 -15.81 -9.34
N CYS A 250 -18.51 -15.26 -8.37
CA CYS A 250 -19.47 -16.02 -7.57
C CYS A 250 -20.79 -16.31 -8.29
N LYS A 251 -21.13 -15.53 -9.32
CA LYS A 251 -22.47 -15.49 -9.92
C LYS A 251 -22.54 -16.15 -11.31
N ARG A 252 -21.43 -16.76 -11.79
CA ARG A 252 -21.33 -17.41 -13.10
C ARG A 252 -20.99 -18.89 -13.01
N PRO A 253 -21.55 -19.75 -13.90
CA PRO A 253 -21.13 -21.14 -14.01
C PRO A 253 -19.67 -21.24 -14.48
N PRO A 254 -18.93 -22.32 -14.17
CA PRO A 254 -17.48 -22.40 -14.42
C PRO A 254 -17.04 -22.04 -15.84
N HIS A 255 -17.81 -22.43 -16.86
CA HIS A 255 -17.48 -22.15 -18.27
C HIS A 255 -17.75 -20.69 -18.72
N LEU A 256 -18.33 -19.84 -17.86
CA LEU A 256 -18.52 -18.40 -18.08
C LEU A 256 -17.75 -17.53 -17.07
N LYS A 257 -16.98 -18.14 -16.16
CA LYS A 257 -16.12 -17.39 -15.24
C LYS A 257 -14.96 -16.76 -16.01
N HIS A 258 -14.52 -15.59 -15.56
CA HIS A 258 -13.28 -15.00 -16.06
C HIS A 258 -12.09 -15.92 -15.69
N PRO A 259 -11.07 -16.11 -16.55
CA PRO A 259 -9.95 -17.05 -16.29
C PRO A 259 -9.15 -16.75 -15.00
N TYR A 260 -9.31 -15.55 -14.45
CA TYR A 260 -8.66 -15.09 -13.21
C TYR A 260 -9.49 -15.31 -11.95
N CYS A 261 -10.71 -15.84 -12.04
CA CYS A 261 -11.53 -16.12 -10.87
C CYS A 261 -10.88 -17.17 -9.96
N ASN A 262 -10.78 -16.84 -8.68
CA ASN A 262 -10.29 -17.73 -7.62
C ASN A 262 -11.08 -17.44 -6.34
N GLU A 263 -12.41 -17.60 -6.43
CA GLU A 263 -13.33 -17.14 -5.39
C GLU A 263 -13.07 -17.70 -3.99
N ILE A 264 -13.41 -16.90 -2.99
CA ILE A 264 -13.37 -17.33 -1.59
C ILE A 264 -14.69 -18.04 -1.29
N ARG A 265 -14.64 -19.36 -1.09
CA ARG A 265 -15.82 -20.15 -0.69
C ARG A 265 -16.16 -19.88 0.77
N VAL A 266 -17.44 -19.72 1.06
CA VAL A 266 -17.97 -19.51 2.41
C VAL A 266 -18.71 -20.79 2.84
N PRO A 267 -18.37 -21.39 3.99
CA PRO A 267 -18.93 -22.67 4.40
C PRO A 267 -20.40 -22.53 4.82
N ASP A 268 -21.16 -23.63 4.74
CA ASP A 268 -22.60 -23.62 5.04
C ASP A 268 -22.94 -23.24 6.48
N ASP A 269 -22.01 -23.49 7.41
CA ASP A 269 -22.12 -23.18 8.82
C ASP A 269 -21.51 -21.82 9.22
N ASP A 270 -21.14 -20.94 8.27
CA ASP A 270 -20.61 -19.62 8.61
C ASP A 270 -21.55 -18.85 9.54
N TYR A 271 -21.05 -18.29 10.65
CA TYR A 271 -21.89 -17.72 11.70
C TYR A 271 -22.65 -16.45 11.25
N PHE A 272 -22.09 -15.72 10.28
CA PHE A 272 -22.61 -14.44 9.79
C PHE A 272 -23.23 -14.60 8.40
N TYR A 273 -22.49 -15.16 7.43
CA TYR A 273 -22.90 -15.21 6.04
C TYR A 273 -24.07 -16.17 5.77
N ARG A 274 -24.30 -17.19 6.63
CA ARG A 274 -25.51 -18.04 6.54
C ARG A 274 -26.80 -17.21 6.68
N LEU A 275 -26.78 -16.12 7.44
CA LEU A 275 -27.93 -15.24 7.69
C LEU A 275 -28.39 -14.48 6.43
N PHE A 276 -27.52 -14.42 5.41
CA PHE A 276 -27.76 -13.74 4.13
C PHE A 276 -27.70 -14.72 2.93
N ASN A 277 -27.60 -16.03 3.20
CA ASN A 277 -27.40 -17.09 2.20
C ASN A 277 -26.18 -16.85 1.27
N VAL A 278 -25.11 -16.24 1.79
CA VAL A 278 -23.86 -16.04 1.05
C VAL A 278 -23.00 -17.29 1.15
N LYS A 279 -22.57 -17.82 0.00
CA LYS A 279 -21.75 -19.05 -0.13
C LYS A 279 -20.38 -18.79 -0.79
N CYS A 280 -20.13 -17.54 -1.19
CA CYS A 280 -19.01 -17.15 -2.03
C CYS A 280 -18.76 -15.64 -1.89
N ILE A 281 -17.49 -15.25 -1.85
CA ILE A 281 -17.02 -13.86 -1.92
C ILE A 281 -16.16 -13.73 -3.19
N ASP A 282 -16.45 -12.70 -3.99
CA ASP A 282 -15.81 -12.46 -5.29
C ASP A 282 -14.31 -12.15 -5.11
N PHE A 283 -13.45 -12.86 -5.85
CA PHE A 283 -11.98 -12.68 -5.79
C PHE A 283 -11.34 -13.01 -7.15
N VAL A 284 -10.48 -12.12 -7.63
CA VAL A 284 -9.65 -12.31 -8.84
C VAL A 284 -8.16 -12.37 -8.52
N ARG A 285 -7.45 -13.28 -9.19
CA ARG A 285 -5.99 -13.38 -9.18
C ARG A 285 -5.32 -12.15 -9.79
N GLY A 286 -4.15 -11.80 -9.29
CA GLY A 286 -3.30 -10.78 -9.90
C GLY A 286 -2.75 -11.26 -11.25
N PHE A 287 -2.54 -10.33 -12.18
CA PHE A 287 -2.00 -10.61 -13.51
C PHE A 287 -0.57 -11.19 -13.44
N PRO A 288 -0.21 -12.14 -14.32
CA PRO A 288 1.17 -12.59 -14.46
C PRO A 288 2.03 -11.46 -15.05
N SER A 289 3.27 -11.36 -14.60
CA SER A 289 4.23 -10.33 -14.97
C SER A 289 5.23 -10.84 -16.02
N PRO A 290 5.52 -10.07 -17.07
CA PRO A 290 6.79 -10.21 -17.78
C PRO A 290 7.95 -9.75 -16.89
N ARG A 291 8.86 -10.68 -16.58
CA ARG A 291 10.11 -10.38 -15.87
C ARG A 291 11.00 -9.46 -16.74
N PRO A 292 11.95 -8.67 -16.19
CA PRO A 292 12.91 -7.91 -17.00
C PRO A 292 13.63 -8.80 -18.04
N GLY A 293 13.80 -8.28 -19.27
CA GLY A 293 14.21 -9.05 -20.45
C GLY A 293 13.13 -10.00 -21.02
N CYS A 294 11.92 -10.00 -20.47
CA CYS A 294 10.86 -10.98 -20.74
C CYS A 294 11.27 -12.43 -20.47
N ARG A 295 12.09 -12.63 -19.43
CA ARG A 295 12.56 -13.94 -18.96
C ARG A 295 11.43 -14.86 -18.53
N LEU A 296 11.62 -16.15 -18.78
CA LEU A 296 10.71 -17.24 -18.44
C LEU A 296 10.79 -17.60 -16.94
N GLY A 297 9.87 -18.44 -16.45
CA GLY A 297 9.79 -18.90 -15.06
C GLY A 297 8.36 -19.04 -14.55
N SER A 298 8.20 -19.22 -13.25
CA SER A 298 6.89 -19.28 -12.60
C SER A 298 6.09 -17.98 -12.62
N ARG A 299 4.82 -18.07 -12.24
CA ARG A 299 3.95 -16.92 -12.04
C ARG A 299 4.59 -15.97 -11.03
N GLN A 300 4.52 -14.69 -11.37
CA GLN A 300 4.95 -13.58 -10.52
C GLN A 300 4.00 -12.44 -10.82
N GLN A 301 3.37 -11.85 -9.80
CA GLN A 301 2.51 -10.68 -9.97
C GLN A 301 3.36 -9.42 -10.14
N PHE A 302 2.81 -8.38 -10.77
CA PHE A 302 3.47 -7.07 -10.89
C PHE A 302 2.79 -5.97 -10.09
N ASN A 303 3.63 -5.02 -9.68
CA ASN A 303 3.25 -3.77 -9.06
C ASN A 303 2.91 -2.75 -10.16
N THR A 304 1.78 -2.05 -10.05
CA THR A 304 1.47 -0.92 -10.95
C THR A 304 2.05 0.40 -10.44
N LEU A 305 2.67 0.42 -9.25
CA LEU A 305 3.32 1.60 -8.65
C LEU A 305 4.86 1.50 -8.69
N THR A 306 5.54 2.62 -8.49
CA THR A 306 6.99 2.64 -8.22
C THR A 306 7.27 2.04 -6.84
N SER A 307 8.50 1.58 -6.60
CA SER A 307 8.84 0.86 -5.35
C SER A 307 9.66 1.68 -4.34
N VAL A 308 10.06 2.89 -4.70
CA VAL A 308 10.75 3.83 -3.80
C VAL A 308 9.75 4.88 -3.30
N ILE A 309 10.00 5.45 -2.11
CA ILE A 309 9.19 6.58 -1.62
C ILE A 309 9.44 7.79 -2.52
N ASP A 310 8.50 8.07 -3.41
CA ASP A 310 8.54 9.18 -4.37
C ASP A 310 7.20 9.94 -4.48
N GLY A 311 6.24 9.65 -3.59
CA GLY A 311 4.97 10.36 -3.54
C GLY A 311 4.08 10.11 -4.75
N ASN A 312 4.18 8.95 -5.40
CA ASN A 312 3.29 8.59 -6.51
C ASN A 312 1.79 8.60 -6.10
N THR A 313 1.48 8.42 -4.81
CA THR A 313 0.20 8.75 -4.18
C THR A 313 -0.34 10.15 -4.50
N ILE A 314 0.55 11.12 -4.69
CA ILE A 314 0.28 12.54 -4.95
C ILE A 314 0.49 12.86 -6.43
N TYR A 315 1.59 12.38 -7.01
CA TYR A 315 2.08 12.78 -8.34
C TYR A 315 1.72 11.81 -9.48
N GLY A 316 1.33 10.59 -9.15
CA GLY A 316 1.07 9.50 -10.09
C GLY A 316 2.33 8.83 -10.64
N VAL A 317 2.14 7.77 -11.42
CA VAL A 317 3.20 6.94 -12.04
C VAL A 317 3.26 7.04 -13.58
N ASN A 318 2.53 7.98 -14.17
CA ASN A 318 2.53 8.23 -15.61
C ASN A 318 2.55 9.74 -15.88
N GLU A 319 3.51 10.15 -16.71
CA GLU A 319 3.76 11.53 -17.15
C GLU A 319 2.52 12.31 -17.61
N LYS A 320 1.63 11.67 -18.38
CA LYS A 320 0.37 12.29 -18.85
C LYS A 320 -0.61 12.51 -17.70
N PHE A 321 -0.62 11.62 -16.70
CA PHE A 321 -1.45 11.75 -15.52
C PHE A 321 -0.90 12.77 -14.52
N THR A 322 0.42 12.83 -14.32
CA THR A 322 1.07 13.91 -13.54
C THR A 322 0.76 15.29 -14.13
N ARG A 323 0.76 15.42 -15.46
CA ARG A 323 0.29 16.64 -16.14
C ARG A 323 -1.22 16.89 -15.98
N LYS A 324 -2.08 15.86 -15.94
CA LYS A 324 -3.52 15.99 -15.61
C LYS A 324 -3.71 16.57 -14.20
N LEU A 325 -2.84 16.22 -13.25
CA LEU A 325 -2.91 16.66 -11.85
C LEU A 325 -2.33 18.08 -11.61
N ARG A 326 -1.52 18.63 -12.53
CA ARG A 326 -0.94 19.98 -12.42
C ARG A 326 -1.86 21.07 -12.98
N THR A 327 -1.67 22.30 -12.50
CA THR A 327 -2.28 23.51 -13.08
C THR A 327 -1.63 23.91 -14.42
N GLY A 328 -0.34 23.61 -14.58
CA GLY A 328 0.53 24.16 -15.63
C GLY A 328 1.01 25.59 -15.37
N TYR A 329 0.81 26.11 -14.16
CA TYR A 329 1.26 27.44 -13.73
C TYR A 329 1.75 27.45 -12.27
N ASN A 330 2.88 28.12 -12.04
CA ASN A 330 3.53 28.30 -10.73
C ASN A 330 3.93 27.00 -9.99
N GLY A 331 4.08 25.89 -10.70
CA GLY A 331 4.47 24.59 -10.17
C GLY A 331 3.37 23.86 -9.39
N LEU A 332 2.13 24.32 -9.47
CA LEU A 332 1.04 23.89 -8.59
C LEU A 332 0.33 22.61 -9.08
N LEU A 333 -0.15 21.82 -8.12
CA LEU A 333 -1.21 20.83 -8.31
C LEU A 333 -2.57 21.53 -8.39
N ARG A 334 -3.46 21.00 -9.24
CA ARG A 334 -4.88 21.34 -9.24
C ARG A 334 -5.48 20.95 -7.89
N MET A 335 -6.39 21.79 -7.40
CA MET A 335 -7.18 21.56 -6.19
C MET A 335 -8.63 22.00 -6.44
N ASN A 336 -9.52 21.75 -5.48
CA ASN A 336 -10.94 22.06 -5.53
C ASN A 336 -11.32 23.12 -4.46
N PRO A 337 -11.49 24.40 -4.84
CA PRO A 337 -11.76 25.51 -3.93
C PRO A 337 -13.24 25.58 -3.47
N VAL A 338 -13.85 24.42 -3.17
CA VAL A 338 -15.27 24.28 -2.84
C VAL A 338 -15.71 25.06 -1.59
N PHE A 339 -14.77 25.46 -0.73
CA PHE A 339 -15.02 26.25 0.49
C PHE A 339 -14.36 27.64 0.48
N ALA A 340 -13.97 28.16 -0.69
CA ALA A 340 -13.32 29.47 -0.79
C ALA A 340 -14.20 30.61 -0.23
N GLU A 341 -15.54 30.50 -0.29
CA GLU A 341 -16.47 31.46 0.33
C GLU A 341 -16.38 31.52 1.86
N TYR A 342 -15.86 30.46 2.51
CA TYR A 342 -15.61 30.39 3.96
C TYR A 342 -14.14 30.69 4.31
N GLY A 343 -13.27 30.93 3.32
CA GLY A 343 -11.83 31.13 3.53
C GLY A 343 -11.07 29.87 3.98
N LEU A 344 -11.64 28.67 3.79
CA LEU A 344 -10.98 27.39 4.10
C LEU A 344 -10.13 26.92 2.91
N LYS A 345 -9.11 26.11 3.18
CA LYS A 345 -8.22 25.55 2.14
C LYS A 345 -8.96 24.55 1.25
N ASP A 346 -8.49 24.45 0.01
CA ASP A 346 -9.05 23.57 -1.02
C ASP A 346 -9.00 22.07 -0.66
N LEU A 347 -9.90 21.29 -1.23
CA LEU A 347 -9.83 19.83 -1.25
C LEU A 347 -9.09 19.32 -2.51
N LEU A 348 -8.89 18.01 -2.62
CA LEU A 348 -8.40 17.39 -3.86
C LEU A 348 -9.33 17.66 -5.07
N PRO A 349 -8.81 17.59 -6.31
CA PRO A 349 -9.62 17.63 -7.53
C PRO A 349 -10.79 16.64 -7.57
N LEU A 350 -11.82 16.99 -8.36
CA LEU A 350 -12.93 16.09 -8.67
C LEU A 350 -12.55 15.12 -9.80
N LYS A 351 -12.91 13.85 -9.67
CA LYS A 351 -12.72 12.82 -10.70
C LYS A 351 -13.87 12.85 -11.70
N LEU A 352 -13.62 13.38 -12.90
CA LEU A 352 -14.67 13.70 -13.89
C LEU A 352 -14.77 12.72 -15.06
N ASP A 353 -13.73 11.93 -15.34
CA ASP A 353 -13.64 11.01 -16.48
C ASP A 353 -14.11 9.58 -16.18
N VAL A 354 -13.75 9.03 -15.00
CA VAL A 354 -14.40 7.82 -14.46
C VAL A 354 -14.92 8.12 -13.04
N PRO A 355 -16.10 8.77 -12.91
CA PRO A 355 -16.60 9.31 -11.64
C PRO A 355 -16.94 8.31 -10.53
N ASP A 356 -16.88 7.01 -10.80
CA ASP A 356 -17.17 5.92 -9.86
C ASP A 356 -15.96 4.96 -9.67
N GLU A 357 -14.78 5.29 -10.22
CA GLU A 357 -13.55 4.49 -10.02
C GLU A 357 -12.91 4.80 -8.67
N GLY A 358 -12.91 3.79 -7.78
CA GLY A 358 -12.36 3.87 -6.43
C GLY A 358 -13.36 4.29 -5.34
N CYS A 359 -14.57 4.72 -5.69
CA CYS A 359 -15.59 5.14 -4.73
C CYS A 359 -17.04 4.90 -5.21
N THR A 360 -18.04 5.01 -4.33
CA THR A 360 -19.46 4.79 -4.68
C THR A 360 -20.26 6.06 -4.47
N ARG A 361 -20.74 6.68 -5.56
CA ARG A 361 -21.49 7.95 -5.50
C ARG A 361 -22.95 7.75 -5.05
N PRO A 362 -23.42 8.45 -3.99
CA PRO A 362 -24.83 8.39 -3.58
C PRO A 362 -25.75 9.22 -4.50
N ASN A 363 -25.20 10.16 -5.28
CA ASN A 363 -25.91 10.88 -6.33
C ASN A 363 -24.94 11.39 -7.40
N LYS A 364 -25.46 11.78 -8.58
CA LYS A 364 -24.66 12.20 -9.74
C LYS A 364 -23.88 13.51 -9.56
N SER A 365 -24.17 14.30 -8.52
CA SER A 365 -23.62 15.63 -8.31
C SER A 365 -22.43 15.67 -7.33
N MET A 366 -22.18 14.60 -6.58
CA MET A 366 -20.99 14.46 -5.73
C MET A 366 -20.03 13.46 -6.36
N PHE A 367 -18.75 13.83 -6.51
CA PHE A 367 -17.75 13.03 -7.22
C PHE A 367 -16.75 12.37 -6.26
N CYS A 368 -16.12 11.28 -6.71
CA CYS A 368 -14.86 10.83 -6.11
C CYS A 368 -13.79 11.93 -6.24
N PHE A 369 -12.82 11.93 -5.34
CA PHE A 369 -11.62 12.75 -5.45
C PHE A 369 -10.59 12.11 -6.40
N GLU A 370 -9.73 12.93 -6.97
CA GLU A 370 -8.64 12.54 -7.87
C GLU A 370 -7.28 12.97 -7.28
N ALA A 371 -6.33 12.04 -7.27
CA ALA A 371 -4.94 12.22 -6.83
C ALA A 371 -4.04 11.27 -7.66
N GLY A 372 -2.76 11.13 -7.28
CA GLY A 372 -1.79 10.29 -8.00
C GLY A 372 -2.13 8.79 -8.07
N GLU A 373 -2.86 8.26 -7.09
CA GLU A 373 -3.19 6.83 -6.95
C GLU A 373 -4.71 6.59 -6.86
N ILE A 374 -5.20 5.48 -7.42
CA ILE A 374 -6.64 5.25 -7.65
C ILE A 374 -7.46 4.95 -6.38
N ARG A 375 -6.83 4.38 -5.35
CA ARG A 375 -7.46 4.05 -4.06
C ARG A 375 -7.52 5.25 -3.10
N VAL A 376 -7.21 6.48 -3.52
CA VAL A 376 -7.35 7.71 -2.68
C VAL A 376 -8.72 7.88 -2.02
N ASN A 377 -9.78 7.24 -2.56
CA ASN A 377 -11.13 7.25 -2.01
C ASN A 377 -11.52 5.97 -1.24
N GLU A 378 -10.62 4.99 -1.12
CA GLU A 378 -10.89 3.68 -0.50
C GLU A 378 -11.41 3.82 0.92
N GLN A 379 -10.86 4.77 1.68
CA GLN A 379 -11.33 5.16 3.00
C GLN A 379 -11.17 6.67 3.20
N LEU A 380 -12.12 7.31 3.87
CA LEU A 380 -12.17 8.78 4.00
C LEU A 380 -10.91 9.38 4.65
N VAL A 381 -10.32 8.71 5.64
CA VAL A 381 -9.10 9.22 6.31
C VAL A 381 -7.85 9.13 5.43
N LEU A 382 -7.81 8.18 4.48
CA LEU A 382 -6.78 8.16 3.44
C LEU A 382 -6.93 9.37 2.51
N THR A 383 -8.16 9.69 2.07
CA THR A 383 -8.43 10.93 1.30
C THR A 383 -7.94 12.18 2.04
N CYS A 384 -8.01 12.19 3.39
CA CYS A 384 -7.46 13.27 4.19
C CYS A 384 -5.92 13.36 4.08
N MET A 385 -5.21 12.22 4.12
CA MET A 385 -3.75 12.17 3.96
C MET A 385 -3.26 12.65 2.59
N HIS A 386 -3.90 12.20 1.49
CA HIS A 386 -3.58 12.70 0.15
C HIS A 386 -3.85 14.21 0.04
N THR A 387 -4.94 14.71 0.64
CA THR A 387 -5.25 16.16 0.67
C THR A 387 -4.19 16.94 1.45
N LEU A 388 -3.73 16.43 2.60
CA LEU A 388 -2.72 17.06 3.45
C LEU A 388 -1.40 17.29 2.69
N LEU A 389 -0.92 16.28 1.97
CA LEU A 389 0.36 16.33 1.26
C LEU A 389 0.26 17.01 -0.12
N ALA A 390 -0.92 17.04 -0.75
CA ALA A 390 -1.18 17.88 -1.93
C ALA A 390 -1.21 19.38 -1.56
N ARG A 391 -1.80 19.73 -0.40
CA ARG A 391 -1.73 21.09 0.17
C ARG A 391 -0.27 21.49 0.47
N GLU A 392 0.52 20.60 1.05
CA GLU A 392 1.94 20.87 1.35
C GLU A 392 2.76 21.14 0.08
N HIS A 393 2.57 20.35 -0.99
CA HIS A 393 3.20 20.64 -2.29
C HIS A 393 2.88 22.05 -2.79
N ASN A 394 1.59 22.43 -2.78
CA ASN A 394 1.17 23.77 -3.22
C ASN A 394 1.70 24.88 -2.30
N ARG A 395 1.82 24.63 -0.99
CA ARG A 395 2.44 25.56 -0.03
C ARG A 395 3.92 25.76 -0.36
N VAL A 396 4.68 24.68 -0.54
CA VAL A 396 6.11 24.74 -0.87
C VAL A 396 6.35 25.41 -2.22
N ALA A 397 5.61 25.03 -3.26
CA ALA A 397 5.68 25.68 -4.58
C ALA A 397 5.36 27.19 -4.52
N THR A 398 4.34 27.58 -3.75
CA THR A 398 3.96 28.99 -3.57
C THR A 398 5.05 29.82 -2.89
N GLU A 399 5.76 29.28 -1.90
CA GLU A 399 6.88 30.00 -1.27
C GLU A 399 8.14 29.99 -2.15
N LEU A 400 8.45 28.87 -2.81
CA LEU A 400 9.57 28.79 -3.77
C LEU A 400 9.41 29.80 -4.92
N GLY A 401 8.21 29.97 -5.48
CA GLY A 401 7.95 30.96 -6.53
C GLY A 401 8.11 32.42 -6.09
N LYS A 402 8.06 32.72 -4.78
CA LYS A 402 8.39 34.05 -4.23
C LYS A 402 9.89 34.24 -4.03
N ILE A 403 10.58 33.16 -3.64
CA ILE A 403 12.04 33.15 -3.37
C ILE A 403 12.82 33.18 -4.69
N ASN A 404 12.33 32.44 -5.71
CA ASN A 404 12.93 32.30 -7.03
C ASN A 404 11.96 32.72 -8.16
N PRO A 405 11.60 34.02 -8.31
CA PRO A 405 10.63 34.46 -9.33
C PRO A 405 11.08 34.27 -10.81
N HIS A 406 12.27 33.72 -11.03
CA HIS A 406 12.85 33.42 -12.33
C HIS A 406 12.72 31.92 -12.71
N TRP A 407 12.28 31.06 -11.79
CA TRP A 407 11.99 29.65 -12.08
C TRP A 407 10.69 29.52 -12.89
N ASP A 408 10.65 28.53 -13.78
CA ASP A 408 9.46 28.19 -14.56
C ASP A 408 8.54 27.21 -13.80
N ASP A 409 7.41 26.84 -14.43
CA ASP A 409 6.44 25.89 -13.87
C ASP A 409 7.08 24.53 -13.57
N GLU A 410 7.96 24.04 -14.44
CA GLU A 410 8.60 22.73 -14.29
C GLU A 410 9.64 22.72 -13.17
N THR A 411 10.52 23.72 -13.09
CA THR A 411 11.52 23.84 -12.03
C THR A 411 10.84 24.00 -10.67
N THR A 412 9.81 24.84 -10.59
CA THR A 412 9.04 25.04 -9.35
C THR A 412 8.29 23.78 -8.95
N PHE A 413 7.66 23.06 -9.88
CA PHE A 413 6.99 21.79 -9.62
C PHE A 413 7.97 20.73 -9.12
N GLN A 414 9.10 20.53 -9.79
CA GLN A 414 10.04 19.44 -9.46
C GLN A 414 10.77 19.69 -8.15
N GLU A 415 11.13 20.93 -7.80
CA GLU A 415 11.70 21.24 -6.48
C GLU A 415 10.66 21.12 -5.36
N ALA A 416 9.42 21.60 -5.55
CA ALA A 416 8.35 21.39 -4.57
C ALA A 416 8.03 19.90 -4.36
N ARG A 417 7.99 19.11 -5.45
CA ARG A 417 7.88 17.65 -5.40
C ARG A 417 9.05 17.01 -4.64
N ARG A 418 10.28 17.38 -4.98
CA ARG A 418 11.52 16.87 -4.37
C ARG A 418 11.58 17.15 -2.86
N ILE A 419 11.19 18.33 -2.41
CA ILE A 419 11.10 18.69 -0.99
C ILE A 419 9.98 17.91 -0.28
N ASN A 420 8.78 17.82 -0.87
CA ASN A 420 7.66 17.09 -0.28
C ASN A 420 7.96 15.58 -0.12
N ILE A 421 8.64 14.98 -1.11
CA ILE A 421 9.16 13.61 -1.02
C ILE A 421 10.16 13.49 0.14
N ALA A 422 11.08 14.44 0.30
CA ALA A 422 12.04 14.42 1.41
C ALA A 422 11.35 14.55 2.79
N ILE A 423 10.25 15.31 2.89
CA ILE A 423 9.40 15.38 4.09
C ILE A 423 8.76 14.02 4.39
N ILE A 424 8.18 13.35 3.39
CA ILE A 424 7.56 12.02 3.53
C ILE A 424 8.61 10.97 3.92
N GLN A 425 9.78 10.97 3.26
CA GLN A 425 10.90 10.10 3.61
C GLN A 425 11.39 10.34 5.05
N HIS A 426 11.57 11.60 5.46
CA HIS A 426 12.03 11.93 6.80
C HIS A 426 11.02 11.51 7.88
N ILE A 427 9.74 11.91 7.78
CA ILE A 427 8.70 11.54 8.76
C ILE A 427 8.56 10.02 8.84
N THR A 428 8.63 9.31 7.71
CA THR A 428 8.51 7.84 7.69
C THR A 428 9.63 7.17 8.50
N TYR A 429 10.90 7.54 8.29
CA TYR A 429 12.02 6.88 8.98
C TYR A 429 12.30 7.44 10.39
N ASN A 430 11.92 8.69 10.67
CA ASN A 430 12.20 9.37 11.93
C ASN A 430 11.03 9.35 12.94
N GLU A 431 9.77 9.24 12.48
CA GLU A 431 8.58 9.25 13.35
C GLU A 431 7.75 7.96 13.26
N PHE A 432 7.57 7.36 12.07
CA PHE A 432 6.72 6.17 11.89
C PHE A 432 7.43 4.83 12.16
N LEU A 433 8.54 4.54 11.47
CA LEU A 433 9.26 3.27 11.61
C LEU A 433 9.75 2.97 13.05
N PRO A 434 10.21 3.93 13.87
CA PRO A 434 10.58 3.67 15.26
C PRO A 434 9.44 3.11 16.11
N ILE A 435 8.19 3.51 15.85
CA ILE A 435 7.00 3.01 16.56
C ILE A 435 6.73 1.56 16.15
N LEU A 436 6.85 1.27 14.84
CA LEU A 436 6.57 -0.07 14.31
C LEU A 436 7.61 -1.12 14.69
N LEU A 437 8.89 -0.77 14.60
CA LEU A 437 10.01 -1.71 14.64
C LEU A 437 10.78 -1.72 15.97
N GLY A 438 10.64 -0.66 16.77
CA GLY A 438 11.44 -0.45 17.96
C GLY A 438 12.92 -0.14 17.66
N LYS A 439 13.63 0.31 18.70
CA LYS A 439 15.00 0.82 18.57
C LYS A 439 15.98 -0.22 18.00
N GLU A 440 15.96 -1.45 18.52
CA GLU A 440 16.96 -2.48 18.20
C GLU A 440 16.89 -2.91 16.72
N VAL A 441 15.68 -3.01 16.15
CA VAL A 441 15.50 -3.36 14.74
C VAL A 441 15.88 -2.18 13.83
N MET A 442 15.55 -0.94 14.23
CA MET A 442 15.98 0.28 13.52
C MET A 442 17.51 0.40 13.44
N GLU A 443 18.22 0.04 14.52
CA GLU A 443 19.69 -0.02 14.54
C GLU A 443 20.21 -1.19 13.69
N LYS A 444 19.70 -2.42 13.88
CA LYS A 444 20.11 -3.64 13.18
C LYS A 444 20.01 -3.53 11.64
N PHE A 445 18.96 -2.90 11.12
CA PHE A 445 18.72 -2.77 9.68
C PHE A 445 19.22 -1.46 9.07
N GLY A 446 19.90 -0.61 9.86
CA GLY A 446 20.48 0.65 9.38
C GLY A 446 19.44 1.69 8.96
N LEU A 447 18.31 1.77 9.68
CA LEU A 447 17.16 2.59 9.32
C LEU A 447 17.17 3.98 9.97
N LEU A 448 18.05 4.25 10.93
CA LEU A 448 18.15 5.56 11.58
C LEU A 448 18.62 6.67 10.60
N THR A 449 17.90 7.80 10.58
CA THR A 449 18.28 9.02 9.87
C THR A 449 19.51 9.68 10.51
N GLN A 450 20.33 10.39 9.72
CA GLN A 450 21.43 11.17 10.27
C GLN A 450 20.92 12.47 10.90
N LYS A 451 21.63 12.97 11.92
CA LYS A 451 21.27 14.22 12.63
C LYS A 451 21.86 15.47 11.97
N GLU A 452 23.02 15.31 11.34
CA GLU A 452 23.80 16.35 10.67
C GLU A 452 24.51 15.72 9.45
N GLY A 453 25.00 16.53 8.51
CA GLY A 453 25.75 16.06 7.35
C GLY A 453 24.96 15.16 6.39
N TYR A 454 25.67 14.28 5.68
CA TYR A 454 25.13 13.36 4.67
C TYR A 454 25.11 11.90 5.17
N TRP A 455 24.33 11.05 4.51
CA TRP A 455 24.37 9.60 4.65
C TRP A 455 24.90 8.98 3.35
N ASP A 456 25.99 8.23 3.42
CA ASP A 456 26.66 7.65 2.24
C ASP A 456 26.45 6.12 2.20
N GLY A 457 25.18 5.71 2.09
CA GLY A 457 24.75 4.31 2.15
C GLY A 457 23.94 3.83 0.94
N TYR A 458 23.93 4.59 -0.16
CA TYR A 458 23.37 4.12 -1.42
C TYR A 458 24.21 2.97 -1.98
N ASP A 459 23.51 1.96 -2.49
CA ASP A 459 24.10 0.71 -2.95
C ASP A 459 23.43 0.29 -4.26
N GLU A 460 24.13 0.51 -5.38
CA GLU A 460 23.65 0.14 -6.72
C GLU A 460 23.50 -1.38 -6.95
N THR A 461 23.89 -2.22 -5.99
CA THR A 461 23.64 -3.68 -6.02
C THR A 461 22.37 -4.09 -5.27
N VAL A 462 21.77 -3.17 -4.49
CA VAL A 462 20.49 -3.38 -3.81
C VAL A 462 19.33 -3.05 -4.76
N ASN A 463 18.39 -3.98 -4.87
CA ASN A 463 17.13 -3.77 -5.58
C ASN A 463 16.06 -3.21 -4.61
N PRO A 464 15.54 -1.98 -4.82
CA PRO A 464 14.48 -1.40 -4.00
C PRO A 464 13.07 -1.89 -4.38
N ALA A 465 12.92 -2.84 -5.33
CA ALA A 465 11.62 -3.38 -5.71
C ALA A 465 10.83 -3.92 -4.51
N ILE A 466 9.50 -3.77 -4.54
CA ILE A 466 8.65 -4.27 -3.45
C ILE A 466 8.64 -5.80 -3.41
N ILE A 467 8.84 -6.35 -2.22
CA ILE A 467 8.83 -7.76 -1.88
C ILE A 467 7.38 -8.27 -1.85
N ASP A 468 7.16 -9.44 -2.45
CA ASP A 468 5.87 -10.14 -2.51
C ASP A 468 5.26 -10.37 -1.13
N SER A 469 6.04 -10.89 -0.18
CA SER A 469 5.61 -11.14 1.20
C SER A 469 5.39 -9.86 2.01
N PHE A 470 6.00 -8.73 1.63
CA PHE A 470 5.68 -7.42 2.19
C PHE A 470 4.31 -6.95 1.70
N ALA A 471 4.11 -6.93 0.37
CA ALA A 471 2.90 -6.43 -0.29
C ALA A 471 1.66 -7.31 -0.12
N SER A 472 1.80 -8.63 -0.01
CA SER A 472 0.67 -9.56 0.15
C SER A 472 0.39 -9.96 1.60
N ALA A 473 1.32 -9.70 2.53
CA ALA A 473 1.17 -10.08 3.93
C ALA A 473 1.72 -9.03 4.91
N ALA A 474 3.03 -8.92 5.09
CA ALA A 474 3.61 -8.29 6.29
C ALA A 474 3.18 -6.83 6.48
N PHE A 475 3.19 -5.98 5.44
CA PHE A 475 2.81 -4.57 5.60
C PHE A 475 1.29 -4.37 5.79
N ARG A 476 0.48 -5.42 5.58
CA ARG A 476 -0.96 -5.44 5.88
C ARG A 476 -1.27 -5.74 7.35
N PHE A 477 -0.28 -5.70 8.24
CA PHE A 477 -0.49 -5.75 9.70
C PHE A 477 -1.46 -4.65 10.15
N GLY A 478 -1.44 -3.48 9.51
CA GLY A 478 -2.31 -2.34 9.84
C GLY A 478 -3.82 -2.62 9.77
N HIS A 479 -4.24 -3.76 9.20
CA HIS A 479 -5.64 -4.20 9.21
C HIS A 479 -6.13 -4.66 10.61
N SER A 480 -5.26 -5.09 11.52
CA SER A 480 -5.65 -5.41 12.91
C SER A 480 -5.91 -4.15 13.74
N LEU A 481 -5.11 -3.12 13.52
CA LEU A 481 -5.20 -1.82 14.21
C LEU A 481 -6.55 -1.08 13.98
N LEU A 482 -7.35 -1.50 12.98
CA LEU A 482 -8.52 -0.77 12.49
C LEU A 482 -9.66 -0.68 13.53
N PRO A 483 -10.09 0.54 13.92
CA PRO A 483 -11.18 0.72 14.86
C PRO A 483 -12.55 0.53 14.20
N THR A 484 -13.54 0.04 14.96
CA THR A 484 -14.93 -0.18 14.51
C THR A 484 -15.62 1.11 14.04
N ALA A 485 -15.17 2.27 14.52
CA ALA A 485 -15.63 3.58 14.08
C ALA A 485 -14.48 4.57 14.00
N VAL A 486 -14.58 5.56 13.11
CA VAL A 486 -13.68 6.71 13.05
C VAL A 486 -14.35 7.89 13.75
N GLU A 487 -13.61 8.56 14.61
CA GLU A 487 -14.08 9.70 15.38
C GLU A 487 -13.81 11.04 14.70
N ARG A 488 -14.62 12.04 15.06
CA ARG A 488 -14.44 13.46 14.73
C ARG A 488 -14.27 14.25 16.02
N TRP A 489 -13.25 15.10 16.08
CA TRP A 489 -12.88 15.85 17.26
C TRP A 489 -12.77 17.35 16.96
N SER A 490 -13.23 18.17 17.90
CA SER A 490 -13.15 19.62 17.82
C SER A 490 -11.74 20.12 18.13
N LYS A 491 -11.40 21.33 17.65
CA LYS A 491 -10.11 21.99 17.93
C LYS A 491 -9.77 22.18 19.41
N ALA A 492 -10.76 22.06 20.31
CA ALA A 492 -10.57 22.06 21.76
C ALA A 492 -10.18 20.68 22.33
N HIS A 493 -9.79 19.72 21.48
CA HIS A 493 -9.58 18.32 21.81
C HIS A 493 -10.76 17.72 22.59
N LYS A 494 -11.98 17.87 22.05
CA LYS A 494 -13.20 17.21 22.53
C LYS A 494 -13.89 16.46 21.39
N PHE A 495 -14.26 15.21 21.65
CA PHE A 495 -15.10 14.38 20.79
C PHE A 495 -16.37 15.12 20.35
N ILE A 496 -16.72 15.01 19.07
CA ILE A 496 -17.95 15.55 18.48
C ILE A 496 -18.93 14.42 18.18
N ALA A 497 -18.46 13.42 17.42
CA ALA A 497 -19.24 12.29 16.94
C ALA A 497 -18.30 11.20 16.39
N SER A 498 -18.82 9.99 16.20
CA SER A 498 -18.14 8.93 15.45
C SER A 498 -19.01 8.41 14.31
N LYS A 499 -18.39 7.71 13.36
CA LYS A 499 -19.09 7.04 12.24
C LYS A 499 -18.42 5.70 11.96
N ARG A 500 -19.24 4.65 11.77
CA ARG A 500 -18.78 3.28 11.47
C ARG A 500 -17.80 3.24 10.31
N LEU A 501 -16.77 2.40 10.43
CA LEU A 501 -15.74 2.24 9.40
C LEU A 501 -16.35 1.81 8.05
N SER A 502 -17.27 0.85 8.03
CA SER A 502 -17.96 0.39 6.81
C SER A 502 -18.96 1.38 6.20
N ASP A 503 -19.13 2.57 6.80
CA ASP A 503 -19.92 3.68 6.24
C ASP A 503 -19.06 4.87 5.77
N LEU A 504 -17.74 4.76 5.87
CA LEU A 504 -16.73 5.69 5.33
C LEU A 504 -15.92 5.08 4.18
N ILE A 505 -15.73 3.76 4.19
CA ILE A 505 -15.08 3.00 3.10
C ILE A 505 -15.81 3.25 1.76
N ARG A 506 -15.04 3.62 0.72
CA ARG A 506 -15.47 4.06 -0.62
C ARG A 506 -16.46 5.24 -0.62
N ARG A 507 -16.54 6.02 0.47
CA ARG A 507 -17.52 7.11 0.69
C ARG A 507 -16.89 8.36 1.34
N PRO A 508 -16.05 9.14 0.62
CA PRO A 508 -15.34 10.30 1.16
C PRO A 508 -16.23 11.55 1.43
N TYR A 509 -17.57 11.42 1.35
CA TYR A 509 -18.48 12.55 1.17
C TYR A 509 -18.68 13.46 2.39
N ASP A 510 -18.35 13.00 3.60
CA ASP A 510 -18.39 13.85 4.79
C ASP A 510 -17.43 15.06 4.67
N LEU A 511 -16.43 14.99 3.77
CA LEU A 511 -15.49 16.08 3.44
C LEU A 511 -16.13 17.22 2.64
N TYR A 512 -17.29 17.02 1.98
CA TYR A 512 -18.06 18.11 1.35
C TYR A 512 -18.83 18.98 2.36
N ARG A 513 -18.46 18.94 3.65
CA ARG A 513 -18.94 19.82 4.71
C ARG A 513 -17.77 20.66 5.24
N ALA A 514 -17.94 21.98 5.28
CA ALA A 514 -16.92 22.91 5.76
C ALA A 514 -16.41 22.53 7.17
N GLY A 515 -15.09 22.61 7.38
CA GLY A 515 -14.42 22.29 8.65
C GLY A 515 -14.25 20.79 8.98
N VAL A 516 -15.06 19.89 8.40
CA VAL A 516 -15.08 18.46 8.78
C VAL A 516 -13.79 17.71 8.45
N TYR A 517 -13.03 18.17 7.45
CA TYR A 517 -11.69 17.67 7.14
C TYR A 517 -10.75 17.76 8.35
N ASP A 518 -10.70 18.92 9.02
CA ASP A 518 -9.88 19.11 10.21
C ASP A 518 -10.41 18.30 11.40
N GLU A 519 -11.74 18.14 11.53
CA GLU A 519 -12.33 17.32 12.59
C GLU A 519 -11.90 15.84 12.49
N TYR A 520 -11.67 15.32 11.28
CA TYR A 520 -11.15 13.97 11.06
C TYR A 520 -9.65 13.88 11.33
N LEU A 521 -8.83 14.87 10.96
CA LEU A 521 -7.41 14.91 11.34
C LEU A 521 -7.22 15.04 12.87
N MET A 522 -8.09 15.82 13.52
CA MET A 522 -8.21 15.85 14.98
C MET A 522 -8.67 14.49 15.52
N GLY A 523 -9.56 13.77 14.83
CA GLY A 523 -9.91 12.39 15.15
C GLY A 523 -8.67 11.48 15.15
N LEU A 524 -7.93 11.44 14.04
CA LEU A 524 -6.74 10.61 13.87
C LEU A 524 -5.70 10.80 14.98
N MET A 525 -5.50 12.04 15.47
CA MET A 525 -4.49 12.33 16.51
C MET A 525 -4.99 12.17 17.96
N ASN A 526 -6.29 11.99 18.20
CA ASN A 526 -6.84 11.85 19.56
C ASN A 526 -7.47 10.46 19.81
N GLN A 527 -7.94 9.78 18.77
CA GLN A 527 -8.48 8.43 18.83
C GLN A 527 -7.35 7.40 18.96
N VAL A 528 -7.56 6.40 19.82
CA VAL A 528 -6.65 5.26 20.04
C VAL A 528 -6.84 4.21 18.94
N ALA A 529 -5.74 3.58 18.48
CA ALA A 529 -5.78 2.43 17.57
C ALA A 529 -6.01 1.11 18.33
N GLN A 530 -6.52 0.08 17.65
CA GLN A 530 -6.52 -1.28 18.21
C GLN A 530 -5.08 -1.83 18.26
N ALA A 531 -4.89 -2.95 18.95
CA ALA A 531 -3.59 -3.62 19.04
C ALA A 531 -3.20 -4.36 17.76
N MET A 532 -1.91 -4.71 17.68
CA MET A 532 -1.40 -5.70 16.74
C MET A 532 -1.56 -7.07 17.40
N ASP A 533 -2.70 -7.71 17.12
CA ASP A 533 -3.06 -9.04 17.62
C ASP A 533 -3.91 -9.80 16.57
N ASP A 534 -4.46 -10.95 16.96
CA ASP A 534 -5.30 -11.80 16.13
C ASP A 534 -6.77 -11.33 16.02
N SER A 535 -7.25 -10.39 16.85
CA SER A 535 -8.65 -9.91 16.83
C SER A 535 -8.87 -8.80 15.80
N ILE A 536 -9.83 -8.97 14.87
CA ILE A 536 -10.02 -8.07 13.72
C ILE A 536 -11.48 -7.63 13.59
N THR A 537 -11.71 -6.31 13.49
CA THR A 537 -13.08 -5.78 13.60
C THR A 537 -14.05 -6.23 12.50
N GLN A 538 -15.30 -6.51 12.88
CA GLN A 538 -16.39 -6.94 11.98
C GLN A 538 -16.68 -5.94 10.87
N GLU A 539 -16.30 -4.67 11.03
CA GLU A 539 -16.46 -3.66 9.98
C GLU A 539 -15.60 -3.95 8.73
N VAL A 540 -14.57 -4.80 8.84
CA VAL A 540 -13.77 -5.31 7.70
C VAL A 540 -13.79 -6.83 7.52
N THR A 541 -14.06 -7.65 8.55
CA THR A 541 -14.23 -9.12 8.38
C THR A 541 -15.63 -9.53 7.93
N ASN A 542 -16.64 -8.66 8.07
CA ASN A 542 -18.02 -8.94 7.67
C ASN A 542 -18.67 -7.83 6.80
N HIS A 543 -18.08 -6.63 6.74
CA HIS A 543 -18.67 -5.44 6.12
C HIS A 543 -17.73 -4.66 5.17
N LEU A 544 -16.61 -5.25 4.71
CA LEU A 544 -15.72 -4.59 3.74
C LEU A 544 -16.48 -4.26 2.44
N PHE A 545 -16.35 -3.02 1.95
CA PHE A 545 -17.07 -2.52 0.77
C PHE A 545 -18.59 -2.79 0.77
N LYS A 546 -19.21 -2.87 1.96
CA LYS A 546 -20.67 -2.97 2.17
C LYS A 546 -21.40 -1.91 1.34
N LYS A 547 -22.27 -2.36 0.43
CA LYS A 547 -23.08 -1.47 -0.43
C LYS A 547 -24.08 -0.68 0.40
N GLU A 548 -24.54 0.48 -0.10
CA GLU A 548 -25.54 1.28 0.60
C GLU A 548 -26.84 0.49 0.80
N GLY A 549 -27.41 0.54 2.01
CA GLY A 549 -28.56 -0.28 2.41
C GLY A 549 -28.28 -1.79 2.61
N ALA A 550 -27.10 -2.30 2.25
CA ALA A 550 -26.74 -3.70 2.46
C ALA A 550 -26.40 -4.01 3.93
N ARG A 551 -26.67 -5.24 4.35
CA ARG A 551 -26.43 -5.74 5.72
C ARG A 551 -25.15 -6.57 5.88
N PHE A 552 -24.39 -6.73 4.79
CA PHE A 552 -23.11 -7.45 4.76
C PHE A 552 -22.23 -6.83 3.67
N GLY A 553 -20.93 -7.11 3.76
CA GLY A 553 -19.94 -6.83 2.73
C GLY A 553 -19.05 -8.05 2.49
N MET A 554 -17.82 -7.82 2.05
CA MET A 554 -16.77 -8.82 1.94
C MET A 554 -15.96 -8.93 3.25
N ASP A 555 -14.95 -9.79 3.22
CA ASP A 555 -14.06 -10.10 4.35
C ASP A 555 -12.60 -9.84 3.95
N LEU A 556 -11.99 -8.83 4.56
CA LEU A 556 -10.63 -8.38 4.29
C LEU A 556 -9.56 -9.38 4.73
N VAL A 557 -9.81 -10.14 5.80
CA VAL A 557 -8.90 -11.15 6.33
C VAL A 557 -8.87 -12.34 5.39
N SER A 558 -10.05 -12.85 5.00
CA SER A 558 -10.17 -13.88 3.98
C SER A 558 -9.49 -13.50 2.65
N PHE A 559 -9.58 -12.23 2.27
CA PHE A 559 -8.93 -11.68 1.07
C PHE A 559 -7.39 -11.68 1.18
N ASN A 560 -6.84 -11.40 2.36
CA ASN A 560 -5.40 -11.45 2.61
C ASN A 560 -4.83 -12.89 2.50
N MET A 561 -5.45 -13.90 3.11
CA MET A 561 -5.00 -15.30 2.94
C MET A 561 -5.09 -15.73 1.47
N GLN A 562 -6.22 -15.47 0.81
CA GLN A 562 -6.41 -15.85 -0.59
C GLN A 562 -5.40 -15.17 -1.54
N ARG A 563 -4.99 -13.93 -1.23
CA ARG A 563 -3.94 -13.21 -1.95
C ARG A 563 -2.55 -13.84 -1.73
N GLY A 564 -2.18 -14.16 -0.49
CA GLY A 564 -0.91 -14.85 -0.20
C GLY A 564 -0.79 -16.20 -0.91
N ARG A 565 -1.86 -17.02 -0.86
CA ARG A 565 -1.92 -18.34 -1.50
C ARG A 565 -1.83 -18.28 -3.03
N GLU A 566 -2.43 -17.27 -3.67
CA GLU A 566 -2.37 -17.12 -5.14
C GLU A 566 -1.11 -16.40 -5.65
N PHE A 567 -0.44 -15.62 -4.79
CA PHE A 567 0.92 -15.13 -4.99
C PHE A 567 1.97 -16.26 -4.86
N GLY A 568 1.61 -17.40 -4.28
CA GLY A 568 2.54 -18.48 -3.97
C GLY A 568 3.50 -18.10 -2.85
N VAL A 569 3.09 -17.25 -1.89
CA VAL A 569 3.93 -16.92 -0.73
C VAL A 569 4.00 -18.15 0.18
N PRO A 570 5.22 -18.59 0.58
CA PRO A 570 5.40 -19.70 1.53
C PRO A 570 4.67 -19.49 2.86
N GLY A 571 4.47 -20.60 3.59
CA GLY A 571 3.87 -20.58 4.92
C GLY A 571 4.69 -19.80 5.95
N TYR A 572 4.03 -19.39 7.03
CA TYR A 572 4.61 -18.60 8.13
C TYR A 572 5.93 -19.18 8.67
N MET A 573 6.07 -20.50 8.77
CA MET A 573 7.30 -21.17 9.23
C MET A 573 8.52 -20.88 8.35
N GLU A 574 8.37 -20.72 7.03
CA GLU A 574 9.52 -20.44 6.14
C GLU A 574 10.06 -19.03 6.34
N PHE A 575 9.20 -18.06 6.63
CA PHE A 575 9.63 -16.70 6.96
C PHE A 575 10.25 -16.61 8.36
N ARG A 576 9.81 -17.44 9.33
CA ARG A 576 10.54 -17.60 10.60
C ARG A 576 11.97 -18.09 10.36
N LYS A 577 12.15 -19.16 9.57
CA LYS A 577 13.48 -19.69 9.19
C LYS A 577 14.34 -18.61 8.53
N PHE A 578 13.80 -17.89 7.54
CA PHE A 578 14.49 -16.79 6.85
C PHE A 578 14.94 -15.67 7.82
N CYS A 579 14.10 -15.33 8.81
CA CYS A 579 14.39 -14.32 9.82
C CYS A 579 15.32 -14.80 10.96
N GLY A 580 15.80 -16.04 10.92
CA GLY A 580 16.64 -16.64 11.96
C GLY A 580 15.90 -17.02 13.24
N LEU A 581 14.57 -17.18 13.15
CA LEU A 581 13.69 -17.60 14.25
C LEU A 581 13.49 -19.13 14.20
N PRO A 582 13.24 -19.79 15.34
CA PRO A 582 12.93 -21.21 15.35
C PRO A 582 11.62 -21.48 14.59
N ALA A 583 11.67 -22.44 13.66
CA ALA A 583 10.50 -23.10 13.12
C ALA A 583 9.91 -24.07 14.15
N SER A 584 8.72 -24.61 13.84
CA SER A 584 8.00 -25.55 14.69
C SER A 584 7.35 -26.63 13.85
N ASP A 585 7.49 -27.89 14.28
CA ASP A 585 6.89 -29.06 13.63
C ASP A 585 5.66 -29.60 14.40
N ASN A 586 5.31 -28.95 15.51
CA ASN A 586 4.04 -29.08 16.24
C ASN A 586 3.52 -27.69 16.68
N PHE A 587 2.27 -27.61 17.10
CA PHE A 587 1.66 -26.32 17.45
C PHE A 587 2.13 -25.82 18.82
N GLU A 588 2.41 -26.72 19.76
CA GLU A 588 2.82 -26.40 21.13
C GLU A 588 4.17 -25.66 21.21
N GLU A 589 5.09 -25.90 20.26
CA GLU A 589 6.31 -25.13 20.10
C GLU A 589 6.08 -23.63 19.77
N LEU A 590 4.87 -23.23 19.37
CA LEU A 590 4.48 -21.82 19.19
C LEU A 590 4.05 -21.14 20.50
N PHE A 591 3.87 -21.87 21.61
CA PHE A 591 3.58 -21.25 22.90
C PHE A 591 4.69 -20.27 23.30
N GLY A 592 4.28 -19.08 23.75
CA GLY A 592 5.21 -17.98 24.02
C GLY A 592 5.57 -17.12 22.81
N SER A 593 5.58 -17.67 21.57
CA SER A 593 5.67 -16.84 20.35
C SER A 593 4.36 -16.09 20.06
N MET A 594 3.22 -16.67 20.46
CA MET A 594 1.85 -16.14 20.26
C MET A 594 0.96 -16.48 21.49
N PRO A 595 -0.32 -16.04 21.55
CA PRO A 595 -1.23 -16.45 22.61
C PRO A 595 -1.61 -17.93 22.53
N ASN A 596 -1.65 -18.61 23.69
CA ASN A 596 -1.90 -20.06 23.75
C ASN A 596 -3.30 -20.46 23.25
N GLU A 597 -4.25 -19.52 23.22
CA GLU A 597 -5.56 -19.75 22.63
C GLU A 597 -5.50 -19.70 21.09
N THR A 598 -4.78 -18.73 20.51
CA THR A 598 -4.51 -18.66 19.07
C THR A 598 -3.82 -19.91 18.54
N VAL A 599 -2.85 -20.47 19.30
CA VAL A 599 -2.21 -21.76 18.99
C VAL A 599 -3.25 -22.89 18.85
N ARG A 600 -4.15 -23.03 19.84
CA ARG A 600 -5.21 -24.05 19.82
C ARG A 600 -6.25 -23.80 18.73
N ARG A 601 -6.53 -22.53 18.41
CA ARG A 601 -7.39 -22.15 17.27
C ARG A 601 -6.75 -22.60 15.95
N TYR A 602 -5.43 -22.47 15.77
CA TYR A 602 -4.71 -23.03 14.62
C TYR A 602 -4.73 -24.56 14.58
N GLU A 603 -4.38 -25.22 15.69
CA GLU A 603 -4.41 -26.68 15.86
C GLU A 603 -5.78 -27.28 15.49
N SER A 604 -6.88 -26.55 15.78
CA SER A 604 -8.25 -26.98 15.46
C SER A 604 -8.63 -26.94 13.98
N ILE A 605 -7.83 -26.31 13.09
CA ILE A 605 -8.16 -26.17 11.66
C ILE A 605 -7.02 -26.49 10.67
N PHE A 606 -5.74 -26.39 11.06
CA PHE A 606 -4.59 -26.66 10.18
C PHE A 606 -3.96 -28.01 10.52
N GLU A 607 -3.62 -28.81 9.51
CA GLU A 607 -2.98 -30.13 9.70
C GLU A 607 -1.53 -30.03 10.18
N HIS A 608 -0.82 -28.94 9.88
CA HIS A 608 0.58 -28.72 10.31
C HIS A 608 0.89 -27.22 10.50
N PRO A 609 1.78 -26.82 11.45
CA PRO A 609 2.16 -25.41 11.64
C PRO A 609 2.75 -24.73 10.39
N ALA A 610 3.40 -25.50 9.52
CA ALA A 610 3.93 -25.00 8.24
C ALA A 610 2.83 -24.51 7.27
N ASP A 611 1.58 -24.93 7.45
CA ASP A 611 0.48 -24.55 6.58
C ASP A 611 -0.12 -23.18 6.89
N VAL A 612 0.15 -22.63 8.07
CA VAL A 612 -0.36 -21.32 8.51
C VAL A 612 0.06 -20.23 7.52
N ASP A 613 -0.91 -19.49 6.99
CA ASP A 613 -0.66 -18.39 6.05
C ASP A 613 0.14 -17.27 6.72
N LEU A 614 1.17 -16.74 6.04
CA LEU A 614 2.09 -15.73 6.57
C LEU A 614 1.39 -14.52 7.21
N TRP A 615 0.29 -14.02 6.62
CA TRP A 615 -0.44 -12.89 7.21
C TRP A 615 -1.00 -13.25 8.58
N SER A 616 -1.65 -14.42 8.69
CA SER A 616 -2.31 -14.86 9.91
C SER A 616 -1.29 -15.12 11.01
N GLY A 617 -0.27 -15.95 10.73
CA GLY A 617 0.75 -16.29 11.71
C GLY A 617 1.53 -15.08 12.22
N GLY A 618 1.76 -14.07 11.36
CA GLY A 618 2.51 -12.87 11.68
C GLY A 618 1.73 -11.77 12.41
N VAL A 619 0.40 -11.65 12.25
CA VAL A 619 -0.40 -10.76 13.14
C VAL A 619 -0.61 -11.37 14.52
N SER A 620 -0.56 -12.70 14.63
CA SER A 620 -0.67 -13.45 15.88
C SER A 620 0.61 -13.47 16.73
N GLU A 621 1.75 -13.02 16.19
CA GLU A 621 3.01 -12.95 16.96
C GLU A 621 2.96 -11.89 18.06
N ARG A 622 3.51 -12.21 19.24
CA ARG A 622 3.72 -11.21 20.29
C ARG A 622 4.72 -10.14 19.82
N SER A 623 4.36 -8.87 20.00
CA SER A 623 5.21 -7.73 19.63
C SER A 623 6.56 -7.74 20.36
N LEU A 624 7.60 -7.29 19.66
CA LEU A 624 8.93 -7.09 20.24
C LEU A 624 8.93 -5.95 21.30
N PRO A 625 9.88 -5.93 22.26
CA PRO A 625 9.98 -4.86 23.24
C PRO A 625 10.13 -3.47 22.60
N GLY A 626 9.20 -2.55 22.90
CA GLY A 626 9.19 -1.20 22.34
C GLY A 626 8.86 -1.12 20.84
N SER A 627 8.17 -2.13 20.31
CA SER A 627 7.76 -2.30 18.91
C SER A 627 6.28 -2.63 18.86
N MET A 628 5.55 -2.20 17.82
CA MET A 628 4.20 -2.70 17.56
C MET A 628 4.19 -4.09 16.91
N LEU A 629 5.31 -4.51 16.31
CA LEU A 629 5.37 -5.71 15.47
C LEU A 629 6.04 -6.91 16.15
N GLY A 630 5.51 -8.10 15.88
CA GLY A 630 6.18 -9.38 16.12
C GLY A 630 7.43 -9.59 15.25
N PRO A 631 8.34 -10.49 15.64
CA PRO A 631 9.68 -10.58 15.07
C PRO A 631 9.73 -10.95 13.58
N THR A 632 8.81 -11.77 13.07
CA THR A 632 8.75 -12.15 11.65
C THR A 632 8.32 -10.96 10.78
N PHE A 633 7.30 -10.20 11.20
CA PHE A 633 6.88 -9.00 10.48
C PHE A 633 7.89 -7.87 10.61
N ALA A 634 8.46 -7.65 11.80
CA ALA A 634 9.53 -6.66 12.00
C ALA A 634 10.73 -6.93 11.06
N CYS A 635 11.13 -8.20 10.93
CA CYS A 635 12.16 -8.65 9.99
C CYS A 635 11.83 -8.33 8.51
N ILE A 636 10.64 -8.73 8.02
CA ILE A 636 10.26 -8.51 6.60
C ILE A 636 10.12 -7.00 6.31
N ILE A 637 9.48 -6.25 7.20
CA ILE A 637 9.25 -4.81 7.04
C ILE A 637 10.59 -4.05 7.09
N ALA A 638 11.44 -4.32 8.07
CA ALA A 638 12.76 -3.69 8.15
C ALA A 638 13.67 -4.03 6.95
N THR A 639 13.54 -5.25 6.39
CA THR A 639 14.22 -5.64 5.15
C THR A 639 13.76 -4.76 3.97
N GLN A 640 12.45 -4.59 3.77
CA GLN A 640 11.91 -3.75 2.69
C GLN A 640 12.38 -2.29 2.84
N PHE A 641 12.25 -1.69 4.02
CA PHE A 641 12.66 -0.30 4.22
C PHE A 641 14.19 -0.13 4.10
N SER A 642 15.00 -1.13 4.49
CA SER A 642 16.45 -1.09 4.25
C SER A 642 16.78 -1.12 2.75
N TYR A 643 16.07 -1.94 1.97
CA TYR A 643 16.22 -1.98 0.50
C TYR A 643 15.74 -0.70 -0.18
N VAL A 644 14.62 -0.12 0.26
CA VAL A 644 14.12 1.16 -0.25
C VAL A 644 15.11 2.29 0.01
N ARG A 645 15.69 2.38 1.23
CA ARG A 645 16.67 3.41 1.57
C ARG A 645 17.98 3.26 0.78
N ARG A 646 18.51 2.03 0.67
CA ARG A 646 19.81 1.74 0.04
C ARG A 646 19.75 1.71 -1.49
N GLY A 647 18.65 1.22 -2.06
CA GLY A 647 18.48 1.13 -3.52
C GLY A 647 17.96 2.42 -4.18
N ASP A 648 17.54 3.42 -3.41
CA ASP A 648 17.05 4.70 -3.95
C ASP A 648 18.19 5.72 -4.17
N ARG A 649 18.61 5.89 -5.43
CA ARG A 649 19.63 6.88 -5.85
C ARG A 649 19.25 8.32 -5.51
N PHE A 650 17.97 8.56 -5.24
CA PHE A 650 17.42 9.88 -4.91
C PHE A 650 17.06 10.03 -3.42
N TRP A 651 17.48 9.12 -2.53
CA TRP A 651 17.26 9.21 -1.08
C TRP A 651 17.76 10.57 -0.55
N TYR A 652 16.95 11.24 0.26
CA TYR A 652 17.15 12.67 0.53
C TYR A 652 18.52 13.01 1.15
N GLU A 653 19.11 12.12 1.96
CA GLU A 653 20.38 12.39 2.67
C GLU A 653 21.66 12.13 1.85
N LEU A 654 21.57 11.72 0.57
CA LEU A 654 22.74 11.29 -0.20
C LEU A 654 23.66 12.45 -0.62
N PRO A 655 25.00 12.29 -0.52
CA PRO A 655 25.97 13.20 -1.12
C PRO A 655 26.18 12.90 -2.61
N ASN A 656 26.88 13.80 -3.31
CA ASN A 656 27.49 13.58 -4.64
C ASN A 656 26.54 13.16 -5.79
N GLN A 657 25.22 13.22 -5.61
CA GLN A 657 24.22 13.00 -6.66
C GLN A 657 23.83 14.33 -7.31
N PRO A 658 23.43 14.34 -8.60
CA PRO A 658 22.78 15.51 -9.20
C PRO A 658 21.53 15.98 -8.44
N SER A 659 20.93 15.10 -7.66
CA SER A 659 19.74 15.32 -6.82
C SER A 659 20.05 15.62 -5.34
N SER A 660 21.31 15.69 -4.92
CA SER A 660 21.69 15.96 -3.53
C SER A 660 21.21 17.34 -3.06
N PHE A 661 20.66 17.40 -1.84
CA PHE A 661 20.41 18.66 -1.15
C PHE A 661 21.72 19.21 -0.56
N THR A 662 21.83 20.52 -0.33
CA THR A 662 22.97 21.07 0.42
C THR A 662 22.90 20.72 1.91
N PRO A 663 23.99 20.83 2.69
CA PRO A 663 23.95 20.55 4.14
C PRO A 663 22.93 21.42 4.89
N GLU A 664 22.73 22.66 4.45
CA GLU A 664 21.76 23.60 5.01
C GLU A 664 20.33 23.14 4.67
N GLN A 665 20.07 22.77 3.41
CA GLN A 665 18.78 22.23 2.97
C GLN A 665 18.42 20.94 3.74
N LEU A 666 19.40 20.05 3.98
CA LEU A 666 19.21 18.87 4.82
C LEU A 666 18.88 19.23 6.27
N GLN A 667 19.52 20.27 6.83
CA GLN A 667 19.24 20.71 8.19
C GLN A 667 17.84 21.34 8.34
N GLU A 668 17.27 21.88 7.26
CA GLU A 668 15.88 22.32 7.21
C GLU A 668 14.91 21.14 7.05
N ILE A 669 15.20 20.16 6.17
CA ILE A 669 14.38 18.93 6.03
C ILE A 669 14.30 18.15 7.35
N ARG A 670 15.39 18.10 8.13
CA ARG A 670 15.44 17.45 9.45
C ARG A 670 14.59 18.15 10.54
N LYS A 671 13.96 19.28 10.24
CA LYS A 671 12.93 19.91 11.10
C LYS A 671 11.51 19.45 10.78
N ALA A 672 11.32 18.72 9.67
CA ALA A 672 10.01 18.25 9.25
C ALA A 672 9.41 17.29 10.31
N LYS A 673 8.18 17.59 10.72
CA LYS A 673 7.40 16.78 11.67
C LYS A 673 5.98 16.68 11.17
N LEU A 674 5.32 15.55 11.41
CA LEU A 674 3.90 15.41 11.09
C LEU A 674 3.04 16.48 11.80
N ALA A 675 3.40 16.87 13.02
CA ALA A 675 2.73 17.96 13.74
C ALA A 675 2.83 19.31 13.02
N ARG A 676 3.99 19.63 12.43
CA ARG A 676 4.20 20.87 11.63
C ARG A 676 3.42 20.81 10.33
N LEU A 677 3.47 19.67 9.63
CA LEU A 677 2.74 19.41 8.39
C LEU A 677 1.22 19.63 8.57
N ILE A 678 0.66 19.15 9.69
CA ILE A 678 -0.73 19.40 10.08
C ILE A 678 -0.97 20.90 10.30
N CYS A 679 -0.17 21.56 11.15
CA CYS A 679 -0.30 22.98 11.46
C CYS A 679 -0.26 23.90 10.23
N ASP A 680 0.54 23.55 9.20
CA ASP A 680 0.64 24.35 7.97
C ASP A 680 -0.55 24.11 7.00
N ASN A 681 -1.15 22.91 7.00
CA ASN A 681 -2.09 22.47 5.96
C ASN A 681 -3.54 22.26 6.43
N THR A 682 -3.85 22.57 7.69
CA THR A 682 -5.22 22.63 8.28
C THR A 682 -5.66 24.07 8.57
N ASP A 683 -6.94 24.30 8.87
CA ASP A 683 -7.54 25.63 8.97
C ASP A 683 -7.96 26.01 10.40
N LEU A 684 -8.36 25.02 11.20
CA LEU A 684 -8.97 25.18 12.53
C LEU A 684 -8.09 24.65 13.68
N ILE A 685 -6.98 23.98 13.39
CA ILE A 685 -6.16 23.30 14.41
C ILE A 685 -5.15 24.28 15.03
N ASP A 686 -5.47 24.78 16.23
CA ASP A 686 -4.60 25.70 16.98
C ASP A 686 -3.47 24.99 17.75
N THR A 687 -3.66 23.71 18.13
CA THR A 687 -2.75 22.90 18.96
C THR A 687 -2.63 21.46 18.46
N VAL A 688 -1.43 20.89 18.51
CA VAL A 688 -1.12 19.48 18.14
C VAL A 688 -0.07 18.93 19.11
N GLN A 689 -0.09 17.64 19.44
CA GLN A 689 1.05 17.01 20.13
C GLN A 689 2.29 16.88 19.23
N ILE A 690 3.48 16.83 19.83
CA ILE A 690 4.76 16.83 19.09
C ILE A 690 4.88 15.62 18.13
N TYR A 691 4.33 14.47 18.52
CA TYR A 691 4.28 13.24 17.73
C TYR A 691 2.81 12.77 17.56
N PRO A 692 2.13 13.10 16.44
CA PRO A 692 0.69 12.83 16.27
C PRO A 692 0.29 11.36 16.17
N MET A 693 1.24 10.46 15.83
CA MET A 693 1.05 9.00 15.82
C MET A 693 1.10 8.37 17.23
N VAL A 694 1.66 9.09 18.20
CA VAL A 694 1.77 8.67 19.59
C VAL A 694 0.65 9.33 20.40
N LEU A 695 0.15 8.64 21.41
CA LEU A 695 -0.89 9.18 22.29
C LEU A 695 -0.41 10.49 22.97
N PRO A 696 -1.29 11.49 23.14
CA PRO A 696 -0.92 12.76 23.76
C PRO A 696 -0.77 12.61 25.27
N ASP A 697 0.37 13.06 25.80
CA ASP A 697 0.70 13.02 27.22
C ASP A 697 1.22 14.39 27.70
N HIS A 698 1.07 14.72 28.98
CA HIS A 698 1.46 16.04 29.50
C HIS A 698 2.96 16.26 29.67
N GLU A 699 3.76 15.19 29.78
CA GLU A 699 5.21 15.26 30.00
C GLU A 699 6.01 14.80 28.77
N ILE A 700 5.67 13.65 28.17
CA ILE A 700 6.48 13.03 27.09
C ILE A 700 6.00 13.36 25.66
N ASN A 701 4.72 13.72 25.48
CA ASN A 701 4.17 14.09 24.17
C ASN A 701 3.14 15.25 24.28
N PRO A 702 3.55 16.43 24.78
CA PRO A 702 2.64 17.53 25.10
C PRO A 702 2.00 18.13 23.85
N ARG A 703 0.71 18.49 23.98
CA ARG A 703 0.01 19.34 23.00
C ARG A 703 0.56 20.76 23.06
N VAL A 704 1.13 21.22 21.95
CA VAL A 704 1.76 22.55 21.83
C VAL A 704 1.01 23.41 20.80
N PRO A 705 0.96 24.75 20.97
CA PRO A 705 0.37 25.63 19.95
C PRO A 705 1.16 25.61 18.65
N CYS A 706 0.47 25.57 17.50
CA CYS A 706 1.08 25.60 16.16
C CYS A 706 1.95 26.86 15.88
N LYS A 707 1.80 27.91 16.70
CA LYS A 707 2.49 29.20 16.61
C LYS A 707 3.50 29.44 17.76
N SER A 708 3.81 28.41 18.55
CA SER A 708 4.69 28.50 19.74
C SER A 708 6.19 28.54 19.44
N GLY A 709 6.61 28.23 18.21
CA GLY A 709 8.01 28.02 17.85
C GLY A 709 8.57 26.63 18.18
N ILE A 710 7.86 25.83 19.00
CA ILE A 710 8.24 24.44 19.33
C ILE A 710 8.12 23.51 18.10
N LEU A 711 7.22 23.85 17.17
CA LEU A 711 7.06 23.20 15.86
C LEU A 711 7.61 24.14 14.77
N PRO A 712 8.94 24.17 14.54
CA PRO A 712 9.56 25.05 13.54
C PRO A 712 9.16 24.64 12.12
N SER A 713 8.93 25.61 11.25
CA SER A 713 8.77 25.37 9.80
C SER A 713 10.15 25.23 9.13
N ILE A 714 10.17 24.57 7.97
CA ILE A 714 11.33 24.47 7.07
C ILE A 714 11.64 25.86 6.51
N ASP A 715 12.88 26.33 6.67
CA ASP A 715 13.32 27.60 6.08
C ASP A 715 13.65 27.42 4.59
N LEU A 716 12.64 27.62 3.74
CA LEU A 716 12.77 27.51 2.29
C LEU A 716 13.74 28.52 1.65
N THR A 717 14.24 29.54 2.38
CA THR A 717 15.30 30.42 1.85
C THR A 717 16.60 29.68 1.55
N LYS A 718 16.79 28.46 2.06
CA LYS A 718 17.93 27.59 1.69
C LYS A 718 17.81 26.99 0.27
N TRP A 719 16.69 27.23 -0.43
CA TRP A 719 16.50 26.96 -1.85
C TRP A 719 16.57 28.23 -2.71
N ALA A 720 17.04 29.36 -2.15
CA ALA A 720 17.29 30.56 -2.94
C ALA A 720 18.35 30.30 -4.02
N ASP A 721 17.93 30.42 -5.27
CA ASP A 721 18.76 30.43 -6.46
C ASP A 721 18.94 31.89 -6.88
N TYR A 722 20.18 32.34 -6.97
CA TYR A 722 20.48 33.73 -7.35
C TYR A 722 20.64 33.89 -8.86
N GLY A 723 20.69 32.78 -9.61
CA GLY A 723 21.06 32.75 -11.01
C GLY A 723 22.54 33.11 -11.23
N HIS A 724 23.11 32.61 -12.33
CA HIS A 724 24.34 33.18 -12.85
C HIS A 724 24.00 34.40 -13.71
N GLU A 725 24.17 35.61 -13.16
CA GLU A 725 24.29 36.81 -14.00
C GLU A 725 25.47 36.62 -14.96
N THR A 726 25.18 36.46 -16.25
CA THR A 726 26.18 36.38 -17.32
C THR A 726 26.70 37.78 -17.68
N HIS A 727 27.18 38.50 -16.67
CA HIS A 727 27.74 39.85 -16.76
C HIS A 727 29.22 39.87 -16.36
N SER A 728 30.03 39.24 -17.22
CA SER A 728 31.46 39.54 -17.35
C SER A 728 31.79 39.84 -18.82
N PRO A 729 31.48 41.06 -19.30
CA PRO A 729 31.89 41.52 -20.62
C PRO A 729 33.39 41.86 -20.62
N ASN A 730 34.26 40.85 -20.48
CA ASN A 730 35.69 40.84 -20.87
C ASN A 730 36.39 39.50 -20.53
N GLN A 731 36.05 38.41 -21.23
CA GLN A 731 36.97 37.26 -21.32
C GLN A 731 36.87 36.46 -22.63
N TYR A 732 36.74 37.18 -23.76
CA TYR A 732 36.92 36.63 -25.12
C TYR A 732 38.16 37.22 -25.79
N GLN A 733 39.33 36.79 -25.33
CA GLN A 733 40.59 36.93 -26.08
C GLN A 733 41.51 35.75 -25.73
N PHE A 734 42.31 35.31 -26.71
CA PHE A 734 43.17 34.12 -26.66
C PHE A 734 42.43 32.77 -26.52
N LEU A 735 41.94 32.27 -27.66
CA LEU A 735 42.23 30.91 -28.15
C LEU A 735 41.82 30.77 -29.63
N ASN A 736 42.55 31.46 -30.51
CA ASN A 736 42.43 31.36 -31.97
C ASN A 736 43.80 31.07 -32.57
N GLU A 737 44.31 29.85 -32.35
CA GLU A 737 45.43 29.30 -33.12
C GLU A 737 45.44 27.77 -32.97
N LEU A 738 45.04 27.06 -34.04
CA LEU A 738 45.20 25.62 -34.21
C LEU A 738 45.68 25.38 -35.65
N PRO A 739 46.87 24.79 -35.85
CA PRO A 739 47.27 24.23 -37.14
C PRO A 739 46.44 22.99 -37.47
N GLU A 740 46.17 22.77 -38.76
CA GLU A 740 45.50 21.57 -39.25
C GLU A 740 46.43 20.34 -39.21
N THR A 741 45.90 19.14 -38.93
CA THR A 741 45.85 17.99 -39.87
C THR A 741 45.70 16.61 -39.19
N ILE A 742 44.77 15.81 -39.72
CA ILE A 742 44.85 14.37 -40.08
C ILE A 742 45.50 13.36 -39.09
N GLY A 743 44.75 12.30 -38.71
CA GLY A 743 45.36 10.98 -38.46
C GLY A 743 44.62 10.01 -37.54
N PHE A 744 44.04 8.93 -38.09
CA PHE A 744 43.66 7.73 -37.31
C PHE A 744 44.91 6.92 -36.91
N LYS A 745 44.98 6.39 -35.67
CA LYS A 745 44.87 4.93 -35.38
C LYS A 745 45.08 4.56 -33.90
N ASN A 746 44.63 3.34 -33.58
CA ASN A 746 44.69 2.65 -32.28
C ASN A 746 46.10 2.60 -31.66
N GLY A 747 46.20 2.65 -30.33
CA GLY A 747 47.44 2.40 -29.58
C GLY A 747 47.17 2.09 -28.10
N SER A 748 47.50 0.87 -27.67
CA SER A 748 47.15 0.35 -26.34
C SER A 748 48.18 0.66 -25.24
N SER A 749 47.68 0.99 -24.04
CA SER A 749 48.07 0.39 -22.74
C SER A 749 49.42 0.73 -22.01
N VAL A 750 49.34 0.62 -20.67
CA VAL A 750 50.41 0.42 -19.63
C VAL A 750 51.30 1.61 -19.22
N GLY A 751 51.58 1.70 -17.89
CA GLY A 751 52.71 2.43 -17.29
C GLY A 751 52.35 3.83 -16.72
N SER A 752 51.98 4.07 -15.46
CA SER A 752 52.34 3.53 -14.13
C SER A 752 53.64 4.08 -13.50
N THR A 753 53.51 4.61 -12.27
CA THR A 753 54.57 5.08 -11.33
C THR A 753 55.30 6.39 -11.73
N VAL A 754 55.88 7.21 -10.83
CA VAL A 754 56.33 7.04 -9.43
C VAL A 754 55.85 8.19 -8.51
N SER A 755 55.98 7.94 -7.20
CA SER A 755 55.77 8.76 -5.99
C SER A 755 56.50 10.14 -5.93
N SER A 756 56.47 10.97 -4.87
CA SER A 756 55.93 10.92 -3.48
C SER A 756 56.03 12.31 -2.80
N SER A 757 55.28 12.53 -1.69
CA SER A 757 55.65 13.36 -0.49
C SER A 757 55.98 14.86 -0.67
N SER A 758 55.72 15.76 0.30
CA SER A 758 55.02 15.71 1.60
C SER A 758 54.72 17.14 2.10
N ARG A 759 53.81 17.29 3.07
CA ARG A 759 53.64 18.54 3.86
C ARG A 759 54.87 18.76 4.78
N PRO A 760 55.06 19.97 5.35
CA PRO A 760 54.39 20.32 6.61
C PRO A 760 53.78 21.75 6.63
N ALA A 761 53.26 22.17 7.78
CA ALA A 761 52.67 23.49 8.03
C ALA A 761 53.11 24.02 9.42
N LEU A 762 52.86 25.31 9.74
CA LEU A 762 52.30 25.82 11.02
C LEU A 762 52.56 27.33 11.28
N LEU A 763 51.57 27.99 11.93
CA LEU A 763 51.65 29.19 12.81
C LEU A 763 52.16 30.55 12.23
N GLY A 764 51.69 31.72 12.70
CA GLY A 764 50.56 32.00 13.62
C GLY A 764 50.41 33.48 14.04
N ARG A 765 49.18 33.86 14.45
CA ARG A 765 48.73 35.02 15.29
C ARG A 765 49.41 36.41 15.20
N ASN A 766 48.59 37.47 15.02
CA ASN A 766 48.29 38.44 16.11
C ASN A 766 47.10 39.40 15.84
N ARG A 767 46.67 40.15 16.86
CA ARG A 767 45.56 41.15 16.87
C ARG A 767 46.10 42.59 16.74
N ILE A 768 45.23 43.57 16.38
CA ILE A 768 45.00 44.88 17.08
C ILE A 768 43.86 45.70 16.41
N VAL A 769 43.13 46.52 17.18
CA VAL A 769 41.85 47.24 16.90
C VAL A 769 41.69 48.39 17.93
N PRO A 770 40.95 49.53 17.76
CA PRO A 770 40.21 50.13 16.63
C PRO A 770 40.62 51.61 16.28
N LYS A 771 39.91 52.29 15.35
CA LYS A 771 39.46 53.72 15.52
C LYS A 771 38.26 54.12 14.63
N ARG A 772 37.57 55.21 15.00
CA ARG A 772 36.38 55.82 14.35
C ARG A 772 36.76 57.07 13.52
N SER A 773 35.95 57.47 12.53
CA SER A 773 35.04 58.66 12.63
C SER A 773 34.49 59.20 11.29
N THR A 774 33.19 59.56 11.25
CA THR A 774 32.55 60.68 10.48
C THR A 774 32.64 60.73 8.93
N ALA A 775 31.73 61.34 8.16
CA ALA A 775 30.32 61.77 8.34
C ALA A 775 29.73 62.25 6.98
N ALA A 776 28.47 62.75 7.02
CA ALA A 776 27.76 63.53 5.99
C ALA A 776 27.10 62.81 4.79
N GLY A 777 25.85 63.19 4.52
CA GLY A 777 25.20 63.15 3.20
C GLY A 777 25.17 64.56 2.58
N PRO A 778 24.43 64.79 1.48
CA PRO A 778 23.09 65.36 1.68
C PRO A 778 22.01 64.87 0.67
N SER A 779 20.83 65.51 0.74
CA SER A 779 19.58 65.21 0.03
C SER A 779 19.47 65.76 -1.40
N GLY A 780 18.58 65.16 -2.21
CA GLY A 780 18.01 65.74 -3.45
C GLY A 780 16.66 65.09 -3.80
N THR A 781 15.71 65.86 -4.36
CA THR A 781 14.31 65.42 -4.56
C THR A 781 13.70 65.88 -5.89
N CYS A 782 12.69 65.13 -6.36
CA CYS A 782 11.70 65.48 -7.41
C CYS A 782 12.18 65.58 -8.88
N SER A 783 11.62 64.75 -9.75
CA SER A 783 10.65 65.15 -10.82
C SER A 783 10.36 64.02 -11.81
N VAL A 784 9.17 64.04 -12.43
CA VAL A 784 8.75 63.10 -13.50
C VAL A 784 8.61 63.87 -14.81
N PRO A 785 9.02 63.29 -15.96
CA PRO A 785 8.08 63.26 -17.09
C PRO A 785 8.12 61.94 -17.90
N CYS A 786 6.94 61.49 -18.36
CA CYS A 786 6.85 60.50 -19.44
C CYS A 786 6.77 61.21 -20.81
N PRO A 787 7.14 60.53 -21.90
CA PRO A 787 6.55 60.75 -23.22
C PRO A 787 5.66 59.58 -23.67
N ARG A 788 4.60 59.90 -24.44
CA ARG A 788 3.87 58.96 -25.32
C ARG A 788 4.61 58.91 -26.69
N THR A 789 4.36 57.97 -27.61
CA THR A 789 3.24 58.01 -28.59
C THR A 789 3.05 56.65 -29.30
N THR A 790 1.91 55.96 -29.17
CA THR A 790 0.66 55.97 -30.00
C THR A 790 0.68 55.26 -31.38
N SER A 791 -0.14 54.22 -31.53
CA SER A 791 -1.11 53.93 -32.64
C SER A 791 -1.59 52.46 -32.54
N ARG A 792 -2.79 52.01 -32.92
CA ARG A 792 -4.13 52.60 -33.24
C ARG A 792 -5.17 51.48 -32.89
N MET A 793 -6.31 51.68 -32.21
CA MET A 793 -7.61 52.25 -32.66
C MET A 793 -8.20 51.51 -33.90
N GLU A 794 -9.49 51.15 -34.00
CA GLU A 794 -10.74 51.75 -33.42
C GLU A 794 -11.89 50.74 -33.07
N PRO A 795 -12.92 51.17 -32.30
CA PRO A 795 -14.25 50.53 -32.11
C PRO A 795 -15.43 51.36 -32.74
N LEU A 796 -16.70 50.89 -32.72
CA LEU A 796 -17.95 51.65 -32.40
C LEU A 796 -19.34 50.97 -32.70
N ALA A 797 -20.42 51.60 -32.19
CA ALA A 797 -21.89 51.39 -32.42
C ALA A 797 -22.56 50.14 -31.78
N GLY A 798 -23.88 50.07 -31.49
CA GLY A 798 -24.98 51.07 -31.38
C GLY A 798 -26.40 50.47 -31.68
N LEU A 799 -27.58 51.03 -31.36
CA LEU A 799 -28.04 52.12 -30.46
C LEU A 799 -29.61 52.16 -30.37
N ARG A 800 -30.22 52.48 -29.19
CA ARG A 800 -31.61 53.05 -28.97
C ARG A 800 -32.87 52.15 -29.25
N THR A 801 -34.12 52.32 -28.72
CA THR A 801 -34.75 53.24 -27.70
C THR A 801 -36.16 52.79 -27.16
N VAL A 802 -36.54 53.27 -25.95
CA VAL A 802 -37.89 53.75 -25.45
C VAL A 802 -39.07 52.78 -25.15
N TYR A 803 -39.57 52.83 -23.89
CA TYR A 803 -40.95 53.29 -23.53
C TYR A 803 -41.02 53.88 -22.08
N ARG A 804 -42.22 54.13 -21.51
CA ARG A 804 -42.49 55.32 -20.61
C ARG A 804 -43.22 55.03 -19.27
N ARG A 805 -42.78 55.73 -18.19
CA ARG A 805 -43.53 56.12 -16.94
C ARG A 805 -44.02 54.98 -16.01
N THR A 806 -44.32 55.15 -14.71
CA THR A 806 -44.77 56.32 -13.88
C THR A 806 -44.04 56.48 -12.52
N SER A 807 -44.49 57.44 -11.70
CA SER A 807 -44.13 57.77 -10.29
C SER A 807 -45.40 58.40 -9.64
N PRO A 808 -45.49 58.95 -8.38
CA PRO A 808 -44.43 59.32 -7.42
C PRO A 808 -44.73 59.16 -5.89
N GLY A 809 -43.77 59.58 -5.03
CA GLY A 809 -43.99 60.00 -3.63
C GLY A 809 -43.01 59.39 -2.61
N ARG A 810 -42.54 60.08 -1.56
CA ARG A 810 -42.52 61.53 -1.22
C ARG A 810 -41.33 61.77 -0.23
N ARG A 811 -40.87 63.02 -0.05
CA ARG A 811 -39.74 63.40 0.85
C ARG A 811 -40.21 63.85 2.26
N ILE A 812 -39.22 64.16 3.13
CA ILE A 812 -39.24 64.98 4.38
C ILE A 812 -39.36 64.14 5.68
N SER A 813 -38.67 64.41 6.81
CA SER A 813 -37.33 64.97 7.15
C SER A 813 -37.30 65.31 8.66
N ALA A 814 -36.26 64.93 9.41
CA ALA A 814 -35.88 65.56 10.68
C ALA A 814 -34.40 65.33 11.04
N THR A 815 -33.78 66.30 11.71
CA THR A 815 -32.39 66.29 12.25
C THR A 815 -32.46 66.32 13.81
N ALA A 816 -31.41 66.40 14.65
CA ALA A 816 -30.01 66.82 14.50
C ALA A 816 -29.14 66.43 15.74
N LYS A 817 -27.79 66.48 15.61
CA LYS A 817 -26.77 66.93 16.63
C LYS A 817 -26.74 66.22 18.03
N SER A 818 -25.79 66.41 18.97
CA SER A 818 -24.32 66.66 19.06
C SER A 818 -23.92 66.62 20.57
N GLY A 819 -22.69 66.37 21.06
CA GLY A 819 -21.38 66.05 20.47
C GLY A 819 -20.21 66.39 21.44
N THR A 820 -19.05 65.71 21.31
CA THR A 820 -17.70 66.01 21.90
C THR A 820 -17.48 66.19 23.42
N GLY A 821 -16.47 65.50 23.97
CA GLY A 821 -15.53 66.07 24.97
C GLY A 821 -15.34 65.34 26.32
N GLY A 822 -14.09 65.16 26.76
CA GLY A 822 -13.71 64.72 28.12
C GLY A 822 -12.48 63.80 28.18
N THR A 823 -11.56 63.99 29.13
CA THR A 823 -10.29 63.24 29.27
C THR A 823 -9.90 62.91 30.73
N ASN A 824 -8.92 62.01 30.86
CA ASN A 824 -7.98 61.79 31.98
C ASN A 824 -8.25 60.76 33.11
N VAL A 825 -7.35 59.76 33.11
CA VAL A 825 -6.53 59.26 34.25
C VAL A 825 -7.11 58.27 35.29
N ARG A 826 -6.47 57.07 35.30
CA ARG A 826 -6.12 56.12 36.39
C ARG A 826 -6.86 56.19 37.74
N VAL A 827 -7.20 55.00 38.29
CA VAL A 827 -6.53 54.38 39.46
C VAL A 827 -6.98 52.91 39.62
N CYS A 828 -6.18 52.06 40.28
CA CYS A 828 -6.54 50.67 40.63
C CYS A 828 -7.25 50.61 42.00
N GLY A 829 -8.27 49.77 42.16
CA GLY A 829 -8.99 49.64 43.44
C GLY A 829 -9.84 48.37 43.53
N SER A 830 -9.36 47.41 44.34
CA SER A 830 -9.96 46.10 44.62
C SER A 830 -11.10 46.13 45.67
N VAL A 831 -11.71 44.95 45.87
CA VAL A 831 -12.48 44.48 47.05
C VAL A 831 -14.01 44.30 46.87
N SER A 832 -14.44 43.12 47.30
CA SER A 832 -15.77 42.49 47.26
C SER A 832 -16.80 42.99 48.29
N GLY A 833 -18.08 42.63 48.11
CA GLY A 833 -19.05 42.62 49.22
C GLY A 833 -20.40 41.95 48.93
N CYS A 834 -20.83 41.06 49.84
CA CYS A 834 -22.20 40.53 50.05
C CYS A 834 -22.83 39.64 48.96
N SER A 835 -23.73 38.68 49.26
CA SER A 835 -24.37 38.33 50.55
C SER A 835 -24.57 36.80 50.72
N SER A 836 -24.83 36.35 51.95
CA SER A 836 -24.88 34.94 52.39
C SER A 836 -26.20 34.54 53.08
N ARG A 837 -26.48 33.22 53.15
CA ARG A 837 -27.33 32.45 54.11
C ARG A 837 -27.43 30.98 53.63
N ALA A 838 -27.73 29.91 54.40
CA ALA A 838 -27.61 29.52 55.82
C ALA A 838 -28.37 28.16 55.98
N SER A 839 -28.00 27.09 56.72
CA SER A 839 -26.80 26.63 57.48
C SER A 839 -26.85 25.05 57.48
N ASN A 840 -26.42 24.18 58.43
CA ASN A 840 -25.87 24.27 59.79
C ASN A 840 -25.16 22.96 60.27
N SER A 841 -24.68 22.99 61.51
CA SER A 841 -24.28 21.93 62.50
C SER A 841 -25.00 20.56 62.50
N MET A 842 -24.53 19.45 63.11
CA MET A 842 -23.26 19.02 63.77
C MET A 842 -23.36 17.53 64.17
N LEU A 843 -22.22 16.80 64.35
CA LEU A 843 -21.93 15.89 65.49
C LEU A 843 -20.48 15.33 65.41
N SER A 844 -20.00 14.61 66.43
CA SER A 844 -18.55 14.42 66.68
C SER A 844 -18.10 13.10 67.36
N ALA A 845 -16.78 12.83 67.22
CA ALA A 845 -15.88 12.00 68.06
C ALA A 845 -15.83 10.45 67.91
N GLY A 846 -14.60 9.91 68.04
CA GLY A 846 -14.21 8.48 68.02
C GLY A 846 -12.97 8.23 67.14
N ARG A 847 -11.72 8.24 67.65
CA ARG A 847 -10.94 7.21 68.40
C ARG A 847 -10.40 6.02 67.57
N GLN A 848 -9.07 5.87 67.62
CA GLN A 848 -8.24 4.63 67.48
C GLN A 848 -8.30 3.91 66.11
N SER A 849 -7.21 3.63 65.38
CA SER A 849 -5.94 2.88 65.65
C SER A 849 -6.07 1.36 65.42
N TYR A 850 -5.01 0.75 64.87
CA TYR A 850 -4.79 -0.69 64.57
C TYR A 850 -5.56 -1.28 63.34
N GLU A 851 -4.97 -2.12 62.48
CA GLU A 851 -3.54 -2.35 62.17
C GLU A 851 -3.29 -3.08 60.82
N THR A 852 -2.02 -3.08 60.37
CA THR A 852 -1.24 -4.03 59.52
C THR A 852 -1.92 -5.10 58.63
N SER A 853 -1.36 -5.45 57.47
CA SER A 853 0.08 -5.72 57.27
C SER A 853 0.77 -5.08 56.05
N ARG A 854 2.02 -4.66 56.30
CA ARG A 854 3.04 -4.40 55.27
C ARG A 854 3.80 -5.70 54.99
N SER A 855 4.37 -5.81 53.80
CA SER A 855 5.80 -6.13 53.72
C SER A 855 6.44 -5.33 52.60
N SER A 856 7.54 -4.66 52.90
CA SER A 856 8.26 -3.76 52.01
C SER A 856 9.73 -4.10 52.06
N VAL A 857 10.38 -4.21 50.90
CA VAL A 857 11.82 -3.96 50.79
C VAL A 857 12.04 -3.02 49.62
N SER A 858 12.47 -1.81 49.93
CA SER A 858 13.11 -0.91 48.98
C SER A 858 14.61 -1.12 49.06
N THR A 859 15.30 -0.97 47.93
CA THR A 859 16.70 -0.54 47.93
C THR A 859 16.82 0.62 46.97
N SER A 860 17.08 1.81 47.51
CA SER A 860 17.31 3.03 46.75
C SER A 860 18.80 3.22 46.49
N LEU A 861 19.13 3.85 45.36
CA LEU A 861 20.36 4.63 45.22
C LEU A 861 20.09 5.82 44.29
N ASN A 862 20.17 7.03 44.84
CA ASN A 862 20.35 8.24 44.03
C ASN A 862 21.80 8.30 43.54
N PHE A 863 22.04 8.90 42.39
CA PHE A 863 22.89 10.11 42.27
C PHE A 863 22.74 10.71 40.86
N GLY A 864 22.84 12.04 40.78
CA GLY A 864 22.96 12.77 39.50
C GLY A 864 24.38 13.34 39.32
N VAL A 865 24.46 14.48 38.61
CA VAL A 865 25.66 15.29 38.28
C VAL A 865 26.31 14.96 36.93
N SER A 866 26.42 16.01 36.11
CA SER A 866 27.11 16.07 34.81
C SER A 866 28.51 16.71 34.98
N PRO A 867 29.22 17.04 33.88
CA PRO A 867 30.00 16.16 33.03
C PRO A 867 31.52 16.32 33.28
N ALA A 868 32.32 15.32 32.90
CA ALA A 868 33.79 15.42 32.94
C ALA A 868 34.43 15.05 31.59
N ARG A 869 35.38 15.87 31.15
CA ARG A 869 36.35 15.51 30.10
C ARG A 869 37.55 14.80 30.74
N THR A 870 38.07 13.77 30.10
CA THR A 870 39.50 13.43 30.14
C THR A 870 39.96 12.95 28.79
N THR A 871 41.13 13.42 28.37
CA THR A 871 41.79 13.07 27.10
C THR A 871 42.84 12.00 27.32
N LEU A 872 42.86 10.96 26.50
CA LEU A 872 44.05 10.17 26.23
C LEU A 872 44.18 9.88 24.74
N SER A 873 45.39 10.09 24.23
CA SER A 873 45.92 9.67 22.93
C SER A 873 46.83 8.43 23.18
N GLU A 874 47.32 7.65 22.22
CA GLU A 874 47.26 7.67 20.74
C GLU A 874 47.61 6.25 20.22
N GLN A 875 47.56 6.00 18.89
CA GLN A 875 48.15 4.82 18.18
C GLN A 875 47.49 3.45 18.49
N ALA A 876 47.59 2.36 17.69
CA ALA A 876 47.88 2.09 16.26
C ALA A 876 47.67 0.57 15.98
N ILE A 877 47.40 0.01 14.78
CA ILE A 877 46.77 0.42 13.50
C ILE A 877 46.54 -0.86 12.63
N HIS A 878 45.60 -0.85 11.67
CA HIS A 878 45.32 -1.94 10.67
C HIS A 878 44.84 -3.32 11.21
N SER A 879 44.42 -4.30 10.38
CA SER A 879 43.25 -4.33 9.45
C SER A 879 43.06 -5.72 8.82
N MET A 880 41.82 -6.25 8.80
CA MET A 880 41.33 -7.29 7.85
C MET A 880 39.85 -6.96 7.59
N GLN A 881 39.34 -6.73 6.38
CA GLN A 881 39.40 -7.47 5.09
C GLN A 881 38.70 -8.83 5.09
N SER A 882 37.75 -8.94 4.16
CA SER A 882 36.90 -10.08 3.84
C SER A 882 37.61 -11.13 2.97
N PRO A 883 37.23 -12.41 3.05
CA PRO A 883 37.48 -13.38 1.99
C PRO A 883 36.24 -13.60 1.11
N SER A 884 36.44 -13.57 -0.21
CA SER A 884 35.57 -14.27 -1.15
C SER A 884 36.41 -14.86 -2.28
N SER A 885 36.20 -16.14 -2.61
CA SER A 885 36.31 -16.73 -3.95
C SER A 885 36.46 -18.26 -3.94
N ARG A 886 36.06 -18.82 -5.08
CA ARG A 886 36.05 -20.23 -5.52
C ARG A 886 37.34 -21.00 -5.26
N TRP A 887 37.20 -22.33 -5.14
CA TRP A 887 38.12 -23.30 -5.74
C TRP A 887 37.34 -24.39 -6.50
N ASN A 888 38.02 -25.15 -7.36
CA ASN A 888 37.40 -26.07 -8.31
C ASN A 888 38.15 -27.42 -8.39
N SER A 889 37.43 -28.47 -8.75
CA SER A 889 37.90 -29.77 -9.31
C SER A 889 38.95 -30.65 -8.58
N SER A 890 38.49 -31.86 -8.22
CA SER A 890 39.07 -33.20 -8.59
C SER A 890 39.76 -34.11 -7.55
N ALA A 891 39.61 -35.44 -7.82
CA ALA A 891 40.43 -36.60 -7.42
C ALA A 891 40.20 -37.39 -6.10
N SER A 892 39.50 -38.53 -6.25
CA SER A 892 39.79 -39.91 -5.74
C SER A 892 39.73 -40.31 -4.24
N GLY A 893 39.39 -41.60 -4.01
CA GLY A 893 39.24 -42.27 -2.70
C GLY A 893 37.77 -42.35 -2.24
N SER A 894 37.09 -43.48 -2.00
CA SER A 894 37.45 -44.85 -1.54
C SER A 894 38.00 -44.91 -0.11
N SER A 895 37.50 -45.73 0.83
CA SER A 895 36.31 -46.61 0.86
C SER A 895 36.11 -47.26 2.25
N VAL A 896 34.88 -47.69 2.60
CA VAL A 896 34.53 -48.68 3.67
C VAL A 896 34.75 -48.28 5.15
N GLY A 897 33.78 -48.64 6.01
CA GLY A 897 34.06 -49.05 7.41
C GLY A 897 33.32 -48.32 8.54
N PRO A 898 32.42 -48.99 9.31
CA PRO A 898 31.81 -48.44 10.53
C PRO A 898 32.32 -49.15 11.83
N VAL A 899 31.58 -48.96 12.95
CA VAL A 899 31.48 -49.85 14.16
C VAL A 899 32.09 -49.34 15.50
N ARG A 900 31.20 -48.76 16.33
CA ARG A 900 30.98 -48.98 17.80
C ARG A 900 31.91 -48.46 18.94
N ASN A 901 31.20 -47.92 19.94
CA ASN A 901 31.19 -48.25 21.39
C ASN A 901 32.02 -47.46 22.44
N ALA A 902 31.39 -47.41 23.63
CA ALA A 902 31.86 -47.14 25.00
C ALA A 902 32.39 -45.72 25.31
N SER A 903 31.97 -44.96 26.34
CA SER A 903 31.28 -45.18 27.64
C SER A 903 32.17 -45.39 28.89
N ALA A 904 32.46 -44.28 29.60
CA ALA A 904 32.89 -44.19 31.01
C ALA A 904 32.60 -42.74 31.47
N THR A 905 31.88 -42.40 32.55
CA THR A 905 32.08 -42.61 34.02
C THR A 905 33.33 -41.88 34.59
N ALA A 906 33.28 -41.19 35.75
CA ALA A 906 32.19 -40.74 36.63
C ALA A 906 32.74 -39.73 37.70
N SER A 907 31.94 -39.44 38.75
CA SER A 907 32.32 -38.80 40.04
C SER A 907 32.43 -37.24 40.05
N THR A 908 32.16 -36.46 41.12
CA THR A 908 31.47 -36.60 42.44
C THR A 908 31.18 -35.16 43.02
N HIS A 909 30.57 -34.85 44.19
CA HIS A 909 30.12 -35.61 45.39
C HIS A 909 28.93 -34.95 46.16
N ARG A 910 28.33 -35.75 47.06
CA ARG A 910 27.69 -35.53 48.40
C ARG A 910 27.42 -34.11 48.96
N ARG A 911 26.20 -33.77 49.45
CA ARG A 911 25.47 -34.12 50.75
C ARG A 911 25.89 -33.21 51.94
N MET A 912 25.11 -32.97 53.03
CA MET A 912 24.00 -33.67 53.73
C MET A 912 23.09 -32.63 54.50
N SER A 913 21.75 -32.75 54.58
CA SER A 913 20.87 -33.31 55.66
C SER A 913 20.74 -32.46 56.99
N SER A 914 19.72 -32.53 57.88
CA SER A 914 18.61 -33.48 58.16
C SER A 914 17.40 -32.89 58.98
N GLY A 915 16.15 -33.34 58.72
CA GLY A 915 15.02 -33.58 59.68
C GLY A 915 14.33 -32.43 60.48
N ALA A 916 13.31 -32.64 61.34
CA ALA A 916 12.18 -33.62 61.39
C ALA A 916 11.26 -33.43 62.64
N LEU A 917 9.92 -33.65 62.54
CA LEU A 917 8.87 -34.10 63.53
C LEU A 917 7.46 -33.76 62.94
N CYS A 918 6.44 -34.63 62.79
CA CYS A 918 5.55 -35.38 63.72
C CYS A 918 4.54 -34.48 64.48
N ILE A 919 3.21 -34.67 64.47
CA ILE A 919 2.31 -35.84 64.79
C ILE A 919 0.90 -35.56 64.16
N THR A 920 -0.03 -36.44 63.70
CA THR A 920 -0.22 -37.88 63.36
C THR A 920 -1.37 -37.97 62.26
N ARG A 921 -2.29 -38.94 62.00
CA ARG A 921 -2.83 -40.16 62.67
C ARG A 921 -3.40 -41.27 61.72
N SER A 922 -4.72 -41.48 61.61
CA SER A 922 -5.36 -42.70 61.01
C SER A 922 -6.66 -42.38 60.20
N TYR A 923 -7.33 -43.25 59.42
CA TYR A 923 -7.31 -44.73 59.25
C TYR A 923 -7.53 -45.18 57.77
N ALA A 924 -7.73 -46.50 57.51
CA ALA A 924 -7.74 -47.19 56.18
C ALA A 924 -9.16 -47.26 55.51
N THR A 925 -9.48 -47.87 54.34
CA THR A 925 -9.01 -49.11 53.64
C THR A 925 -9.30 -49.17 52.10
N ARG A 926 -8.55 -50.05 51.38
CA ARG A 926 -8.85 -50.98 50.23
C ARG A 926 -10.22 -50.91 49.47
N THR A 927 -10.41 -51.31 48.18
CA THR A 927 -9.66 -52.16 47.20
C THR A 927 -10.14 -51.97 45.73
N ALA A 928 -9.39 -52.52 44.75
CA ALA A 928 -9.76 -53.19 43.46
C ALA A 928 -11.24 -53.34 43.01
N ASP A 929 -11.65 -53.55 41.74
CA ASP A 929 -11.08 -53.56 40.36
C ASP A 929 -12.28 -53.72 39.35
N GLY A 930 -12.24 -53.78 38.01
CA GLY A 930 -11.18 -53.68 36.96
C GLY A 930 -11.56 -54.47 35.67
N SER A 931 -10.96 -54.16 34.49
CA SER A 931 -11.14 -54.85 33.16
C SER A 931 -12.53 -54.69 32.46
N CYS A 932 -12.79 -54.95 31.17
CA CYS A 932 -11.99 -55.14 29.94
C CYS A 932 -12.90 -55.14 28.66
N ALA A 933 -12.35 -54.81 27.48
CA ALA A 933 -12.81 -55.23 26.12
C ALA A 933 -14.25 -54.85 25.64
N SER A 934 -14.64 -54.99 24.35
CA SER A 934 -13.93 -54.73 23.07
C SER A 934 -14.93 -54.70 21.87
N ASN A 935 -14.46 -54.19 20.72
CA ASN A 935 -14.85 -54.56 19.33
C ASN A 935 -16.27 -54.25 18.75
N ARG A 936 -16.22 -53.67 17.54
CA ARG A 936 -17.10 -53.86 16.35
C ARG A 936 -18.58 -53.41 16.49
N ALA A 937 -19.07 -52.48 15.67
CA ALA A 937 -19.46 -52.60 14.24
C ALA A 937 -20.73 -53.45 14.03
N SER A 938 -21.65 -53.14 13.10
CA SER A 938 -21.55 -52.28 11.92
C SER A 938 -22.92 -51.74 11.41
N THR A 939 -22.86 -50.85 10.41
CA THR A 939 -23.83 -50.69 9.27
C THR A 939 -25.25 -50.14 9.44
N SER A 940 -25.76 -49.61 8.31
CA SER A 940 -27.16 -49.37 7.92
C SER A 940 -27.99 -48.29 8.63
N SER A 941 -27.99 -47.09 8.03
CA SER A 941 -29.18 -46.25 7.75
C SER A 941 -30.24 -47.07 6.95
N PRO A 942 -31.55 -46.67 6.84
CA PRO A 942 -31.96 -45.34 6.35
C PRO A 942 -33.31 -44.76 6.85
N SER A 943 -33.69 -43.60 6.27
CA SER A 943 -35.06 -43.08 6.04
C SER A 943 -36.01 -42.79 7.23
N SER A 944 -36.05 -41.51 7.61
CA SER A 944 -37.26 -40.67 7.73
C SER A 944 -38.64 -41.30 8.05
N ALA A 945 -39.30 -40.88 9.15
CA ALA A 945 -40.35 -39.83 9.11
C ALA A 945 -41.17 -39.65 10.42
N ARG A 946 -41.43 -38.37 10.77
CA ARG A 946 -42.60 -37.81 11.52
C ARG A 946 -42.92 -38.20 12.99
N ARG A 947 -43.10 -37.14 13.79
CA ARG A 947 -44.03 -36.97 14.95
C ARG A 947 -43.81 -37.79 16.24
N ALA A 948 -43.12 -37.14 17.19
CA ALA A 948 -43.61 -36.70 18.52
C ALA A 948 -44.58 -37.60 19.33
N GLY A 949 -44.24 -37.86 20.61
CA GLY A 949 -45.20 -38.36 21.60
C GLY A 949 -44.64 -38.76 22.99
N HIS A 950 -44.35 -37.77 23.85
CA HIS A 950 -44.29 -37.82 25.33
C HIS A 950 -43.48 -38.91 26.07
N ARG A 951 -42.84 -38.47 27.18
CA ARG A 951 -43.23 -38.93 28.53
C ARG A 951 -43.17 -37.75 29.51
N CYS A 952 -44.07 -37.76 30.49
CA CYS A 952 -44.20 -36.74 31.53
C CYS A 952 -44.21 -37.42 32.91
N THR A 953 -43.52 -36.84 33.89
CA THR A 953 -43.69 -36.97 35.36
C THR A 953 -42.69 -36.01 36.02
N CYS A 954 -42.88 -35.44 37.23
CA CYS A 954 -43.94 -35.62 38.24
C CYS A 954 -44.18 -34.31 39.04
N CYS A 955 -45.31 -34.26 39.78
CA CYS A 955 -45.63 -33.57 41.07
C CYS A 955 -44.76 -32.37 41.58
N ALA A 956 -45.28 -31.34 42.26
CA ALA A 956 -46.59 -31.08 42.91
C ALA A 956 -46.65 -29.58 43.38
N ILE A 957 -47.73 -28.96 43.91
CA ILE A 957 -49.20 -28.98 43.74
C ILE A 957 -49.76 -27.75 44.52
N SER A 958 -50.95 -27.23 44.15
CA SER A 958 -51.76 -26.17 44.84
C SER A 958 -51.26 -24.70 44.76
N ALA A 959 -52.13 -23.66 44.68
CA ALA A 959 -53.57 -23.60 44.33
C ALA A 959 -54.08 -22.15 44.04
N TYR A 960 -55.31 -22.06 43.47
CA TYR A 960 -56.28 -20.93 43.44
C TYR A 960 -56.14 -19.69 42.51
N GLY A 961 -57.30 -19.19 42.03
CA GLY A 961 -57.57 -17.83 41.49
C GLY A 961 -57.40 -17.64 39.96
N ARG A 962 -58.34 -18.00 39.06
CA ARG A 962 -59.64 -17.36 38.72
C ARG A 962 -59.64 -15.83 38.50
N LYS A 963 -60.09 -15.40 37.30
CA LYS A 963 -60.50 -14.01 36.96
C LYS A 963 -61.82 -13.62 37.66
N PRO A 964 -62.11 -12.31 37.79
CA PRO A 964 -63.06 -11.62 36.88
C PRO A 964 -62.38 -10.37 36.22
N HIS A 965 -62.92 -9.61 35.24
CA HIS A 965 -64.22 -8.91 35.09
C HIS A 965 -64.51 -7.87 36.19
N SER A 966 -65.13 -6.71 35.96
CA SER A 966 -65.33 -5.94 34.70
C SER A 966 -65.96 -4.56 34.98
N ALA A 967 -65.56 -3.53 34.24
CA ALA A 967 -66.38 -2.36 33.86
C ALA A 967 -65.90 -1.92 32.46
N TRP A 968 -66.70 -1.84 31.38
CA TRP A 968 -68.03 -1.26 31.14
C TRP A 968 -68.02 0.27 31.31
N LYS A 969 -68.47 1.10 30.34
CA LYS A 969 -69.34 0.79 29.18
C LYS A 969 -69.27 1.88 28.07
N SER A 970 -69.22 1.46 26.79
CA SER A 970 -69.69 2.20 25.58
C SER A 970 -69.03 3.58 25.29
N VAL A 971 -69.23 4.30 24.15
CA VAL A 971 -70.29 4.31 23.12
C VAL A 971 -69.71 4.59 21.70
N ASN A 972 -70.26 3.89 20.69
CA ASN A 972 -70.29 4.13 19.23
C ASN A 972 -69.02 4.32 18.36
N ALA A 973 -69.07 3.64 17.20
CA ALA A 973 -68.46 4.03 15.94
C ALA A 973 -69.55 4.60 14.97
N MET A 974 -69.25 4.69 13.66
CA MET A 974 -69.99 5.44 12.61
C MET A 974 -69.65 6.94 12.57
N ALA A 975 -69.65 7.62 11.42
CA ALA A 975 -70.29 7.29 10.14
C ALA A 975 -69.34 7.03 8.95
N SER A 976 -69.92 6.61 7.82
CA SER A 976 -69.24 6.09 6.63
C SER A 976 -69.72 6.78 5.35
N SER A 977 -68.85 6.88 4.34
CA SER A 977 -69.22 6.93 2.92
C SER A 977 -67.96 6.75 2.02
N GLY A 978 -68.03 6.13 0.84
CA GLY A 978 -69.11 5.33 0.24
C GLY A 978 -69.19 5.47 -1.29
N PHE A 979 -69.31 4.34 -2.02
CA PHE A 979 -69.51 4.21 -3.48
C PHE A 979 -68.32 4.60 -4.40
N ALA A 980 -68.20 4.14 -5.65
CA ALA A 980 -68.54 2.84 -6.30
C ALA A 980 -67.94 2.78 -7.74
N LEU A 981 -67.96 1.60 -8.38
CA LEU A 981 -67.59 1.39 -9.80
C LEU A 981 -68.70 1.87 -10.75
N ALA A 982 -68.34 2.30 -11.98
CA ALA A 982 -68.99 1.93 -13.25
C ALA A 982 -68.27 2.51 -14.50
N MET A 983 -68.77 2.20 -15.70
CA MET A 983 -68.11 2.37 -17.01
C MET A 983 -68.90 3.28 -17.99
N LEU A 984 -68.30 3.53 -19.18
CA LEU A 984 -68.90 3.94 -20.48
C LEU A 984 -69.17 5.42 -20.83
N ASN A 985 -68.60 5.82 -22.00
CA ASN A 985 -69.13 6.76 -23.03
C ASN A 985 -69.31 8.28 -22.65
N THR A 986 -69.26 9.27 -23.57
CA THR A 986 -69.24 9.29 -25.06
C THR A 986 -68.61 10.60 -25.65
N LEU A 987 -68.10 10.54 -26.90
CA LEU A 987 -68.07 11.57 -27.97
C LEU A 987 -67.75 13.10 -27.71
N ARG A 988 -66.52 13.51 -28.08
CA ARG A 988 -66.20 14.29 -29.34
C ARG A 988 -66.94 15.62 -29.67
N ARG A 989 -66.27 16.80 -29.58
CA ARG A 989 -66.04 17.79 -30.71
C ARG A 989 -65.51 19.22 -30.36
N LYS A 990 -64.53 19.71 -31.16
CA LYS A 990 -64.15 21.13 -31.52
C LYS A 990 -63.68 22.06 -30.37
N GLY A 991 -62.80 23.06 -30.54
CA GLY A 991 -61.95 23.61 -31.64
C GLY A 991 -61.22 24.90 -31.12
N SER A 992 -60.15 25.49 -31.70
CA SER A 992 -59.65 25.52 -33.09
C SER A 992 -58.30 26.26 -33.28
N ARG A 993 -57.49 25.84 -34.29
CA ARG A 993 -56.48 26.61 -35.10
C ARG A 993 -55.22 27.17 -34.36
N LEU A 994 -54.06 27.38 -34.99
CA LEU A 994 -53.68 27.52 -36.42
C LEU A 994 -52.70 26.45 -36.99
N SER A 995 -52.18 26.69 -38.20
CA SER A 995 -51.48 25.81 -39.18
C SER A 995 -49.92 25.84 -39.07
N SER A 996 -49.08 25.11 -39.85
CA SER A 996 -49.23 24.58 -41.23
C SER A 996 -48.19 23.50 -41.66
N ALA A 997 -48.59 22.60 -42.60
CA ALA A 997 -47.80 21.91 -43.65
C ALA A 997 -46.55 21.04 -43.28
N CYS A 998 -46.21 19.92 -43.95
CA CYS A 998 -46.86 19.10 -44.99
C CYS A 998 -46.34 17.63 -44.93
N VAL A 999 -46.94 16.73 -45.73
CA VAL A 999 -46.63 15.27 -45.88
C VAL A 999 -46.64 14.94 -47.40
N PRO A 1000 -46.39 13.72 -47.98
CA PRO A 1000 -46.64 12.35 -47.47
C PRO A 1000 -45.50 11.32 -47.83
N PRO A 1001 -45.70 9.98 -48.07
CA PRO A 1001 -45.28 8.96 -47.08
C PRO A 1001 -44.60 7.69 -47.68
N ILE A 1002 -44.39 6.63 -46.86
CA ILE A 1002 -45.03 5.29 -47.00
C ILE A 1002 -44.58 4.35 -45.84
N ILE A 1003 -45.44 3.38 -45.50
CA ILE A 1003 -45.40 2.36 -44.42
C ILE A 1003 -46.24 1.14 -44.91
N PRO A 1004 -46.47 0.02 -44.16
CA PRO A 1004 -45.90 -0.46 -42.89
C PRO A 1004 -44.91 -1.63 -43.20
N THR A 1005 -44.78 -2.82 -42.56
CA THR A 1005 -45.42 -3.60 -41.45
C THR A 1005 -44.35 -4.62 -40.94
N GLY A 1006 -44.54 -5.56 -40.02
CA GLY A 1006 -45.68 -6.08 -39.25
C GLY A 1006 -45.26 -7.34 -38.45
N SER A 1007 -46.01 -7.75 -37.43
CA SER A 1007 -45.63 -8.86 -36.52
C SER A 1007 -46.43 -10.14 -36.76
N ALA A 1008 -45.85 -11.32 -36.45
CA ALA A 1008 -46.31 -12.21 -35.36
C ALA A 1008 -45.95 -13.71 -35.50
N ARG A 1009 -45.50 -14.28 -34.36
CA ARG A 1009 -45.88 -15.60 -33.79
C ARG A 1009 -45.46 -16.95 -34.43
N THR A 1010 -44.81 -17.73 -33.55
CA THR A 1010 -45.00 -19.16 -33.19
C THR A 1010 -44.59 -20.30 -34.12
N ALA A 1011 -43.84 -21.23 -33.50
CA ALA A 1011 -43.75 -22.67 -33.78
C ALA A 1011 -43.09 -23.10 -35.11
N SER A 1012 -42.45 -24.27 -35.21
CA SER A 1012 -41.77 -25.12 -34.21
C SER A 1012 -40.88 -26.13 -34.94
N SER A 1013 -40.13 -26.97 -34.21
CA SER A 1013 -39.64 -28.29 -34.67
C SER A 1013 -38.90 -28.35 -36.01
N SER A 1014 -37.57 -28.24 -35.91
CA SER A 1014 -36.57 -28.94 -36.72
C SER A 1014 -37.03 -30.25 -37.38
N PRO A 1015 -36.39 -30.63 -38.50
CA PRO A 1015 -35.41 -31.72 -38.35
C PRO A 1015 -34.02 -31.44 -38.97
N THR A 1016 -33.02 -31.99 -38.28
CA THR A 1016 -31.66 -32.33 -38.74
C THR A 1016 -31.67 -33.62 -39.60
N PRO A 1017 -30.54 -34.15 -40.14
CA PRO A 1017 -29.19 -33.59 -40.37
C PRO A 1017 -28.64 -33.88 -41.81
N SER A 1018 -27.34 -33.63 -42.01
CA SER A 1018 -26.43 -34.39 -42.92
C SER A 1018 -26.49 -34.06 -44.43
N ARG A 1019 -25.43 -34.23 -45.24
CA ARG A 1019 -23.99 -34.54 -45.01
C ARG A 1019 -23.17 -34.13 -46.27
N PHE A 1020 -21.84 -34.31 -46.22
CA PHE A 1020 -20.83 -34.00 -47.28
C PHE A 1020 -20.60 -32.47 -47.46
N THR A 1021 -19.39 -31.87 -47.42
CA THR A 1021 -18.05 -32.13 -48.01
C THR A 1021 -18.02 -31.96 -49.54
N LEU A 1022 -17.02 -31.31 -50.17
CA LEU A 1022 -15.78 -30.66 -49.71
C LEU A 1022 -15.29 -29.66 -50.79
N ALA A 1023 -14.17 -28.96 -50.56
CA ALA A 1023 -13.60 -27.86 -51.37
C ALA A 1023 -14.45 -26.56 -51.38
N GLY A 1024 -13.93 -25.37 -51.70
CA GLY A 1024 -12.56 -24.98 -52.11
C GLY A 1024 -12.17 -23.58 -51.58
N PRO A 1025 -10.96 -23.07 -51.87
CA PRO A 1025 -10.24 -22.18 -50.94
C PRO A 1025 -10.21 -20.68 -51.29
N PHE A 1026 -9.72 -19.90 -50.31
CA PHE A 1026 -9.26 -18.50 -50.35
C PHE A 1026 -10.29 -17.39 -50.58
N THR A 1027 -10.60 -16.67 -49.49
CA THR A 1027 -10.29 -15.23 -49.37
C THR A 1027 -10.07 -14.86 -47.90
#